data_AF-A0A6P7F7H5-F1
#
_entry.id   AF-A0A6P7F7H5-F1
#
_cell.length_a   1.000
_cell.length_b   1.000
_cell.length_c   1.000
_cell.angle_alpha   90.00
_cell.angle_beta   90.00
_cell.angle_gamma   90.00
#
_symmetry.space_group_name_H-M   'P 1'
#
loop_
_entity.id
_entity.type
_entity.pdbx_description
1 polymer ?
#
loop_
_entity_poly.entity_id
_entity_poly.type
_entity_poly.pdbx_seq_one_letter_code
_entity_poly.pdbx_strand_id
1 'polypeptide(L)'
;MQTSALEVLIDISTANCDGGRVKCSENALKLLWKLPRDEYFQKIEYTYFKDTVEKQWREFCEGYEDYQKDKVKKITFYVFTNLFLATNQKERFQAWETIVNYAYDSMVQELAQSKCHALIMTKLEYKSLVRDLVPFVKLNVVLKSLELPCKNMITLKSMLQELNEHIVSPALSREDCYEIIAAKLGTDDVDLINYEVDYLDSSLGFMGEYAKLKILVYRLQKEETHKFFIKLVPQVIDELRGGWLKISVRKEAELYLRFIAMARKLGFEKVSKFAPECYLQSKSFLAFDDAAVDNYQSPSFIDFDYKHLSTVFKEMAKLHSTSLLVEHKLAALSGVKKTLDEHFPEMLTEMFIHDSSDAFTACNLRTMQKHAERFPEIAKDMPMDEFQSRIKTRIYSKIYSGFRKSKKYVNVICNGDVWWKNMMFKWDDNKNPIACYLIDFQMCRYVPPALDLLVLTHVCTNIETRQKYLPKLLDEYYNHVKTNLEQYGFNTEEVFPYDDFISSVEELKPCAVYIATQNRRVIFIPSERLEKMKSSPEEALHFFTVDREYLYDEVWDQMPLHRIREDFQELYWLCLKESTMQTSALEVLIDISTANSNGGRIKCSENALTLFWELLHDEYSQEIEYASMKRAIEKHWKEFCDNYQEYQKDAVKNITFHVFTNVFLVTNQKERLQAWNSIVNYAYDSLVQKQAQSKLHALIMTKPEYKSLVRDLIPFVKLNVILKSLELPCKNTVALKSMLQELNEHTVSPALSREDCYEIIAAKLGTDDVDLVSFKVDYLDSSMGFMGEYAKLNILVNRLKKEETHKFFIKLVPQIIDELRGGWLKISVKKEAELYLRFIAMARKLGFEKVSKFAPECYLQSQSFLAFEDASVDNYQSPPLEDLDYKHLSIAFKEMAKLHSTSLLLEHKLAALSGVKKTLDEYFPEMLTEMFIHDSSDAFTACNLRSMQKEAERFPEIVKDMSMEEFQNRIKTHVYSKIYSGFRKSKKYVNVICNGDVWWKNIMFKWDDNKNPIACYLIDFQMCRYVPPALELLVLTQVCTNIETRQKYLPKLLDEYYNHVKTNLEEYGVNVEEVFPYKDFISSVDDLKPCAVYIATQNRSVIFIPPERLEKMKSSPEEAMHFYTVEKEYLYDEVWNQMPLHRIREDFQELYWLCLKD
;
A
#
# COMPACT_ATOMS: atom_id res chain seq x y z
N MET A 1 35.97 -4.39 18.33
CA MET A 1 36.56 -5.30 17.33
C MET A 1 37.13 -4.54 16.12
N GLN A 2 36.45 -3.52 15.57
CA GLN A 2 36.99 -2.71 14.46
C GLN A 2 38.24 -1.89 14.84
N THR A 3 38.24 -1.22 16.00
CA THR A 3 39.38 -0.40 16.47
C THR A 3 40.64 -1.22 16.73
N SER A 4 40.49 -2.42 17.30
CA SER A 4 41.57 -3.35 17.63
C SER A 4 42.18 -4.07 16.42
N ALA A 5 41.44 -4.21 15.32
CA ALA A 5 41.97 -4.78 14.07
C ALA A 5 42.77 -3.74 13.26
N LEU A 6 42.37 -2.47 13.36
CA LEU A 6 43.05 -1.34 12.71
C LEU A 6 44.46 -1.13 13.29
N GLU A 7 44.60 -1.18 14.62
CA GLU A 7 45.89 -1.08 15.32
C GLU A 7 46.86 -2.22 14.93
N VAL A 8 46.34 -3.45 14.78
CA VAL A 8 47.14 -4.61 14.36
C VAL A 8 47.60 -4.49 12.89
N LEU A 9 46.76 -3.96 12.00
CA LEU A 9 47.12 -3.76 10.59
C LEU A 9 48.12 -2.61 10.39
N ILE A 10 48.02 -1.54 11.20
CA ILE A 10 49.00 -0.44 11.21
C ILE A 10 50.36 -0.94 11.71
N ASP A 11 50.39 -1.73 12.79
CA ASP A 11 51.63 -2.35 13.31
C ASP A 11 52.28 -3.31 12.30
N ILE A 12 51.49 -4.09 11.55
CA ILE A 12 52.02 -5.02 10.52
C ILE A 12 52.51 -4.27 9.28
N SER A 13 51.81 -3.22 8.85
CA SER A 13 52.17 -2.43 7.65
C SER A 13 53.46 -1.62 7.80
N THR A 14 53.88 -1.34 9.04
CA THR A 14 55.05 -0.53 9.38
C THR A 14 56.28 -1.36 9.81
N ALA A 15 56.14 -2.69 9.90
CA ALA A 15 57.22 -3.57 10.34
C ALA A 15 58.32 -3.74 9.27
N ASN A 16 59.51 -3.19 9.52
CA ASN A 16 60.70 -3.42 8.71
C ASN A 16 61.13 -4.90 8.80
N CYS A 17 61.16 -5.56 7.65
CA CYS A 17 61.59 -6.96 7.51
C CYS A 17 63.12 -7.04 7.41
N ASP A 18 63.82 -6.85 8.53
CA ASP A 18 65.21 -7.29 8.68
C ASP A 18 65.27 -8.52 9.59
N GLY A 19 65.64 -9.67 9.03
CA GLY A 19 66.08 -10.83 9.82
C GLY A 19 64.97 -11.64 10.51
N GLY A 20 63.96 -12.10 9.77
CA GLY A 20 63.25 -13.36 10.07
C GLY A 20 62.40 -13.46 11.35
N ARG A 21 62.21 -12.38 12.12
CA ARG A 21 61.19 -12.34 13.20
C ARG A 21 60.51 -10.97 13.25
N VAL A 22 59.23 -10.94 12.92
CA VAL A 22 58.37 -9.77 13.12
C VAL A 22 58.14 -9.61 14.63
N LYS A 23 58.56 -8.48 15.22
CA LYS A 23 58.19 -8.11 16.59
C LYS A 23 56.82 -7.42 16.56
N CYS A 24 55.76 -8.16 16.84
CA CYS A 24 54.42 -7.61 17.12
C CYS A 24 54.24 -7.29 18.60
N SER A 25 53.33 -6.36 18.91
CA SER A 25 52.94 -5.98 20.27
C SER A 25 52.21 -7.13 21.00
N GLU A 26 52.35 -7.18 22.33
CA GLU A 26 51.86 -8.27 23.21
C GLU A 26 50.33 -8.47 23.17
N ASN A 27 49.59 -7.45 22.72
CA ASN A 27 48.13 -7.50 22.52
C ASN A 27 47.72 -8.24 21.24
N ALA A 28 48.53 -8.20 20.18
CA ALA A 28 48.28 -8.97 18.96
C ALA A 28 48.47 -10.48 19.18
N LEU A 29 49.44 -10.86 20.01
CA LEU A 29 49.76 -12.25 20.38
C LEU A 29 48.65 -12.92 21.21
N LYS A 30 47.89 -12.15 22.01
CA LYS A 30 46.77 -12.68 22.82
C LYS A 30 45.53 -13.05 21.99
N LEU A 31 45.34 -12.42 20.82
CA LEU A 31 44.26 -12.78 19.89
C LEU A 31 44.61 -14.03 19.06
N LEU A 32 45.89 -14.23 18.77
CA LEU A 32 46.45 -15.36 17.99
C LEU A 32 46.47 -16.70 18.76
N TRP A 33 46.28 -16.72 20.07
CA TRP A 33 46.42 -17.93 20.90
C TRP A 33 45.13 -18.70 21.20
N LYS A 34 44.04 -18.45 20.45
CA LYS A 34 42.74 -19.12 20.66
C LYS A 34 42.19 -19.82 19.41
N LEU A 35 43.00 -20.58 18.68
CA LEU A 35 42.48 -21.53 17.70
C LEU A 35 43.31 -22.84 17.69
N PRO A 36 42.66 -24.02 17.57
CA PRO A 36 43.34 -25.30 17.58
C PRO A 36 44.18 -25.51 16.32
N ARG A 37 45.33 -26.16 16.51
CA ARG A 37 46.23 -26.63 15.44
C ARG A 37 45.71 -27.97 14.93
N ASP A 38 45.64 -28.13 13.60
CA ASP A 38 46.21 -29.27 12.88
C ASP A 38 46.04 -29.11 11.35
N GLU A 39 46.76 -29.98 10.63
CA GLU A 39 47.47 -29.81 9.36
C GLU A 39 46.65 -29.78 8.06
N TYR A 40 47.32 -29.33 6.98
CA TYR A 40 47.39 -29.88 5.60
C TYR A 40 47.30 -28.79 4.53
N PHE A 41 48.35 -28.62 3.72
CA PHE A 41 48.21 -28.13 2.33
C PHE A 41 49.29 -28.73 1.42
N GLN A 42 48.88 -29.66 0.56
CA GLN A 42 49.48 -29.94 -0.74
C GLN A 42 48.63 -29.27 -1.83
N LYS A 43 49.22 -29.05 -3.00
CA LYS A 43 48.63 -28.41 -4.20
C LYS A 43 47.15 -28.75 -4.38
N ILE A 44 46.31 -27.72 -4.46
CA ILE A 44 44.88 -27.89 -4.67
C ILE A 44 44.61 -27.94 -6.17
N GLU A 45 44.25 -29.12 -6.64
CA GLU A 45 43.49 -29.29 -7.88
C GLU A 45 42.06 -28.80 -7.64
N TYR A 46 41.41 -28.23 -8.66
CA TYR A 46 40.01 -27.77 -8.63
C TYR A 46 39.03 -28.78 -8.01
N THR A 47 39.36 -30.08 -8.10
CA THR A 47 38.72 -31.22 -7.42
C THR A 47 38.64 -31.06 -5.90
N TYR A 48 39.72 -30.65 -5.23
CA TYR A 48 39.77 -30.51 -3.77
C TYR A 48 38.87 -29.38 -3.26
N PHE A 49 38.73 -28.29 -4.01
CA PHE A 49 37.77 -27.23 -3.68
C PHE A 49 36.33 -27.77 -3.75
N LYS A 50 35.98 -28.48 -4.83
CA LYS A 50 34.65 -29.11 -4.98
C LYS A 50 34.33 -30.06 -3.84
N ASP A 51 35.26 -30.96 -3.54
CA ASP A 51 35.12 -31.93 -2.46
C ASP A 51 34.93 -31.24 -1.10
N THR A 52 35.65 -30.14 -0.86
CA THR A 52 35.53 -29.35 0.38
C THR A 52 34.15 -28.68 0.48
N VAL A 53 33.68 -28.04 -0.59
CA VAL A 53 32.37 -27.37 -0.62
C VAL A 53 31.25 -28.37 -0.35
N GLU A 54 31.23 -29.47 -1.09
CA GLU A 54 30.20 -30.51 -0.98
C GLU A 54 30.23 -31.18 0.38
N LYS A 55 31.43 -31.52 0.89
CA LYS A 55 31.59 -32.13 2.21
C LYS A 55 31.05 -31.23 3.32
N GLN A 56 31.37 -29.94 3.31
CA GLN A 56 30.93 -29.02 4.38
C GLN A 56 29.41 -28.82 4.39
N TRP A 57 28.79 -28.72 3.21
CA TRP A 57 27.33 -28.62 3.12
C TRP A 57 26.63 -29.92 3.51
N ARG A 58 27.21 -31.08 3.16
CA ARG A 58 26.70 -32.39 3.57
C ARG A 58 26.79 -32.61 5.08
N GLU A 59 27.96 -32.36 5.68
CA GLU A 59 28.16 -32.44 7.14
C GLU A 59 27.21 -31.50 7.90
N PHE A 60 26.95 -30.31 7.35
CA PHE A 60 25.96 -29.39 7.90
C PHE A 60 24.53 -29.97 7.86
N CYS A 61 24.15 -30.60 6.75
CA CYS A 61 22.81 -31.18 6.58
C CYS A 61 22.61 -32.48 7.40
N GLU A 62 23.67 -33.25 7.65
CA GLU A 62 23.62 -34.52 8.39
C GLU A 62 23.64 -34.34 9.92
N GLY A 63 24.21 -33.24 10.43
CA GLY A 63 24.52 -33.09 11.86
C GLY A 63 23.50 -32.31 12.72
N TYR A 64 22.47 -31.67 12.15
CA TYR A 64 21.73 -30.63 12.89
C TYR A 64 20.22 -30.55 12.58
N GLU A 65 19.39 -30.44 13.63
CA GLU A 65 17.92 -30.24 13.53
C GLU A 65 17.47 -28.78 13.70
N ASP A 66 18.37 -27.85 14.08
CA ASP A 66 18.04 -26.44 14.37
C ASP A 66 18.30 -25.49 13.18
N TYR A 67 17.26 -24.76 12.76
CA TYR A 67 17.28 -23.76 11.68
C TYR A 67 17.93 -22.45 12.14
N GLN A 68 19.23 -22.22 11.83
CA GLN A 68 19.92 -20.97 12.16
C GLN A 68 20.64 -20.34 10.95
N LYS A 69 20.21 -19.15 10.52
CA LYS A 69 20.83 -18.38 9.42
C LYS A 69 22.32 -18.08 9.63
N ASP A 70 22.77 -17.92 10.87
CA ASP A 70 24.18 -17.65 11.18
C ASP A 70 25.13 -18.80 10.84
N LYS A 71 24.63 -20.04 10.72
CA LYS A 71 25.46 -21.19 10.32
C LYS A 71 25.80 -21.15 8.82
N VAL A 72 24.89 -20.68 7.96
CA VAL A 72 25.17 -20.48 6.52
C VAL A 72 26.33 -19.50 6.32
N LYS A 73 26.37 -18.42 7.13
CA LYS A 73 27.48 -17.46 7.13
C LYS A 73 28.81 -18.12 7.51
N LYS A 74 28.82 -18.94 8.56
CA LYS A 74 30.03 -19.64 9.03
C LYS A 74 30.59 -20.63 8.00
N ILE A 75 29.73 -21.42 7.36
CA ILE A 75 30.14 -22.38 6.31
C ILE A 75 30.70 -21.62 5.11
N THR A 76 30.00 -20.58 4.66
CA THR A 76 30.46 -19.73 3.56
C THR A 76 31.84 -19.12 3.88
N PHE A 77 32.01 -18.56 5.08
CA PHE A 77 33.29 -18.04 5.55
C PHE A 77 34.41 -19.10 5.54
N TYR A 78 34.11 -20.33 5.96
CA TYR A 78 35.08 -21.44 5.97
C TYR A 78 35.47 -21.89 4.56
N VAL A 79 34.48 -22.09 3.68
CA VAL A 79 34.68 -22.45 2.27
C VAL A 79 35.60 -21.44 1.57
N PHE A 80 35.28 -20.14 1.71
CA PHE A 80 36.06 -19.09 1.08
C PHE A 80 37.44 -18.90 1.76
N THR A 81 37.57 -19.14 3.07
CA THR A 81 38.89 -19.18 3.73
C THR A 81 39.81 -20.23 3.11
N ASN A 82 39.33 -21.46 2.92
CA ASN A 82 40.14 -22.52 2.32
C ASN A 82 40.46 -22.22 0.86
N LEU A 83 39.52 -21.68 0.10
CA LEU A 83 39.76 -21.21 -1.26
C LEU A 83 40.89 -20.16 -1.31
N PHE A 84 40.84 -19.14 -0.44
CA PHE A 84 41.84 -18.07 -0.42
C PHE A 84 43.22 -18.56 0.04
N LEU A 85 43.29 -19.56 0.92
CA LEU A 85 44.54 -20.25 1.27
C LEU A 85 45.11 -21.05 0.10
N ALA A 86 44.23 -21.58 -0.75
CA ALA A 86 44.57 -22.50 -1.85
C ALA A 86 45.02 -21.82 -3.14
N THR A 87 44.66 -20.55 -3.32
CA THR A 87 44.71 -19.86 -4.63
C THR A 87 45.45 -18.54 -4.53
N ASN A 88 45.99 -18.08 -5.65
CA ASN A 88 46.45 -16.70 -5.79
C ASN A 88 45.33 -15.79 -6.33
N GLN A 89 45.58 -14.48 -6.32
CA GLN A 89 44.60 -13.48 -6.76
C GLN A 89 44.15 -13.68 -8.21
N LYS A 90 45.09 -13.95 -9.12
CA LYS A 90 44.80 -14.12 -10.55
C LYS A 90 43.90 -15.33 -10.81
N GLU A 91 44.21 -16.45 -10.17
CA GLU A 91 43.38 -17.67 -10.23
C GLU A 91 41.96 -17.42 -9.70
N ARG A 92 41.82 -16.68 -8.59
CA ARG A 92 40.49 -16.35 -8.04
C ARG A 92 39.70 -15.46 -8.98
N PHE A 93 40.33 -14.46 -9.57
CA PHE A 93 39.65 -13.50 -10.45
C PHE A 93 39.17 -14.19 -11.74
N GLN A 94 40.04 -14.96 -12.41
CA GLN A 94 39.66 -15.71 -13.61
C GLN A 94 38.53 -16.72 -13.38
N ALA A 95 38.39 -17.24 -12.15
CA ALA A 95 37.36 -18.20 -11.81
C ALA A 95 36.27 -17.67 -10.87
N TRP A 96 36.22 -16.35 -10.59
CA TRP A 96 35.46 -15.79 -9.46
C TRP A 96 33.97 -16.12 -9.56
N GLU A 97 33.37 -15.81 -10.71
CA GLU A 97 31.95 -16.07 -10.93
C GLU A 97 31.64 -17.57 -10.91
N THR A 98 32.51 -18.39 -11.51
CA THR A 98 32.36 -19.85 -11.52
C THR A 98 32.40 -20.42 -10.10
N ILE A 99 33.34 -19.96 -9.28
CA ILE A 99 33.51 -20.38 -7.88
C ILE A 99 32.28 -20.00 -7.05
N VAL A 100 31.84 -18.74 -7.11
CA VAL A 100 30.71 -18.25 -6.33
C VAL A 100 29.41 -18.94 -6.75
N ASN A 101 29.20 -19.14 -8.05
CA ASN A 101 28.05 -19.86 -8.57
C ASN A 101 28.07 -21.33 -8.14
N TYR A 102 29.22 -22.00 -8.21
CA TYR A 102 29.34 -23.39 -7.76
C TYR A 102 29.03 -23.51 -6.26
N ALA A 103 29.62 -22.66 -5.43
CA ALA A 103 29.36 -22.67 -3.99
C ALA A 103 27.87 -22.44 -3.65
N TYR A 104 27.20 -21.58 -4.42
CA TYR A 104 25.75 -21.36 -4.30
C TYR A 104 24.95 -22.58 -4.73
N ASP A 105 25.23 -23.15 -5.91
CA ASP A 105 24.48 -24.27 -6.46
C ASP A 105 24.64 -25.52 -5.57
N SER A 106 25.85 -25.78 -5.05
CA SER A 106 26.11 -26.83 -4.07
C SER A 106 25.34 -26.61 -2.76
N MET A 107 25.33 -25.38 -2.23
CA MET A 107 24.52 -25.04 -1.05
C MET A 107 23.04 -25.34 -1.29
N VAL A 108 22.47 -24.87 -2.40
CA VAL A 108 21.04 -25.06 -2.71
C VAL A 108 20.72 -26.54 -2.86
N GLN A 109 21.56 -27.29 -3.57
CA GLN A 109 21.37 -28.72 -3.79
C GLN A 109 21.31 -29.50 -2.46
N GLU A 110 22.27 -29.28 -1.57
CA GLU A 110 22.36 -29.98 -0.29
C GLU A 110 21.24 -29.53 0.68
N LEU A 111 20.93 -28.22 0.74
CA LEU A 111 19.85 -27.71 1.57
C LEU A 111 18.45 -28.16 1.09
N ALA A 112 18.23 -28.26 -0.21
CA ALA A 112 16.95 -28.68 -0.78
C ALA A 112 16.68 -30.18 -0.54
N GLN A 113 17.73 -30.98 -0.42
CA GLN A 113 17.65 -32.42 -0.16
C GLN A 113 17.61 -32.77 1.33
N SER A 114 17.74 -31.77 2.21
CA SER A 114 17.74 -31.94 3.67
C SER A 114 16.51 -31.32 4.34
N LYS A 115 16.39 -31.48 5.66
CA LYS A 115 15.37 -30.78 6.46
C LYS A 115 15.61 -29.26 6.52
N CYS A 116 16.74 -28.74 6.02
CA CYS A 116 17.14 -27.34 6.17
C CYS A 116 16.74 -26.43 4.99
N HIS A 117 15.80 -26.83 4.13
CA HIS A 117 15.39 -26.07 2.95
C HIS A 117 14.93 -24.62 3.23
N ALA A 118 14.47 -24.32 4.45
CA ALA A 118 14.08 -22.97 4.87
C ALA A 118 15.27 -21.97 4.97
N LEU A 119 16.52 -22.47 4.92
CA LEU A 119 17.73 -21.65 4.92
C LEU A 119 18.21 -21.25 3.51
N ILE A 120 17.57 -21.77 2.45
CA ILE A 120 17.90 -21.43 1.07
C ILE A 120 17.64 -19.93 0.86
N MET A 121 18.70 -19.21 0.47
CA MET A 121 18.63 -17.81 0.09
C MET A 121 18.69 -17.67 -1.43
N THR A 122 18.26 -16.50 -1.91
CA THR A 122 18.41 -16.16 -3.33
C THR A 122 19.89 -16.06 -3.70
N LYS A 123 20.22 -16.30 -4.97
CA LYS A 123 21.59 -16.17 -5.48
C LYS A 123 22.18 -14.78 -5.23
N LEU A 124 21.35 -13.73 -5.31
CA LEU A 124 21.74 -12.36 -5.03
C LEU A 124 22.10 -12.15 -3.54
N GLU A 125 21.29 -12.68 -2.63
CA GLU A 125 21.57 -12.65 -1.19
C GLU A 125 22.86 -13.40 -0.85
N TYR A 126 23.09 -14.56 -1.47
CA TYR A 126 24.33 -15.31 -1.28
C TYR A 126 25.56 -14.58 -1.82
N LYS A 127 25.50 -14.03 -3.04
CA LYS A 127 26.59 -13.21 -3.60
C LYS A 127 26.93 -12.03 -2.69
N SER A 128 25.91 -11.36 -2.15
CA SER A 128 26.13 -10.29 -1.18
C SER A 128 26.75 -10.80 0.12
N LEU A 129 26.29 -11.92 0.66
CA LEU A 129 26.89 -12.53 1.86
C LEU A 129 28.38 -12.83 1.64
N VAL A 130 28.73 -13.39 0.47
CA VAL A 130 30.14 -13.64 0.11
C VAL A 130 30.94 -12.34 0.13
N ARG A 131 30.44 -11.27 -0.52
CA ARG A 131 31.10 -9.96 -0.52
C ARG A 131 31.33 -9.41 0.89
N ASP A 132 30.31 -9.51 1.75
CA ASP A 132 30.40 -9.05 3.15
C ASP A 132 31.45 -9.86 3.94
N LEU A 133 31.69 -11.13 3.59
CA LEU A 133 32.63 -12.01 4.27
C LEU A 133 34.06 -11.93 3.73
N VAL A 134 34.28 -11.54 2.47
CA VAL A 134 35.59 -11.53 1.81
C VAL A 134 36.68 -10.77 2.61
N PRO A 135 36.44 -9.57 3.16
CA PRO A 135 37.44 -8.87 3.98
C PRO A 135 37.86 -9.68 5.21
N PHE A 136 36.90 -10.31 5.88
CA PHE A 136 37.17 -11.17 7.05
C PHE A 136 37.89 -12.46 6.65
N VAL A 137 37.54 -13.03 5.49
CA VAL A 137 38.23 -14.19 4.92
C VAL A 137 39.70 -13.87 4.68
N LYS A 138 40.00 -12.73 4.01
CA LYS A 138 41.37 -12.26 3.78
C LYS A 138 42.13 -12.06 5.09
N LEU A 139 41.50 -11.41 6.08
CA LEU A 139 42.10 -11.22 7.40
C LEU A 139 42.45 -12.56 8.07
N ASN A 140 41.53 -13.52 8.05
CA ASN A 140 41.73 -14.84 8.62
C ASN A 140 42.85 -15.62 7.89
N VAL A 141 42.93 -15.51 6.57
CA VAL A 141 44.00 -16.12 5.76
C VAL A 141 45.36 -15.51 6.13
N VAL A 142 45.44 -14.19 6.29
CA VAL A 142 46.66 -13.49 6.76
C VAL A 142 47.07 -13.99 8.14
N LEU A 143 46.14 -14.02 9.10
CA LEU A 143 46.40 -14.48 10.46
C LEU A 143 46.91 -15.94 10.49
N LYS A 144 46.23 -16.85 9.78
CA LYS A 144 46.67 -18.26 9.65
C LYS A 144 48.03 -18.40 8.98
N SER A 145 48.33 -17.53 8.00
CA SER A 145 49.61 -17.55 7.29
C SER A 145 50.77 -17.02 8.14
N LEU A 146 50.49 -16.27 9.21
CA LEU A 146 51.49 -15.83 10.19
C LEU A 146 51.82 -16.93 11.22
N GLU A 147 50.91 -17.89 11.42
CA GLU A 147 51.07 -19.02 12.36
C GLU A 147 51.81 -20.22 11.76
N LEU A 148 51.93 -20.27 10.42
CA LEU A 148 52.58 -21.34 9.66
C LEU A 148 53.85 -20.80 8.97
N PRO A 149 54.88 -21.63 8.70
CA PRO A 149 56.02 -21.23 7.87
C PRO A 149 55.54 -20.93 6.44
N CYS A 150 55.24 -19.67 6.16
CA CYS A 150 54.63 -19.25 4.91
C CYS A 150 55.64 -19.39 3.75
N LYS A 151 55.36 -20.30 2.80
CA LYS A 151 56.21 -20.53 1.62
C LYS A 151 56.14 -19.40 0.58
N ASN A 152 55.21 -18.43 0.71
CA ASN A 152 54.97 -17.43 -0.32
C ASN A 152 54.69 -16.01 0.25
N MET A 153 55.76 -15.31 0.65
CA MET A 153 55.70 -13.92 1.14
C MET A 153 55.05 -12.93 0.16
N ILE A 154 55.06 -13.23 -1.14
CA ILE A 154 54.44 -12.40 -2.19
C ILE A 154 52.91 -12.38 -2.01
N THR A 155 52.30 -13.54 -1.76
CA THR A 155 50.84 -13.68 -1.58
C THR A 155 50.36 -13.01 -0.28
N LEU A 156 51.17 -13.06 0.79
CA LEU A 156 50.85 -12.36 2.04
C LEU A 156 50.87 -10.84 1.86
N LYS A 157 51.88 -10.32 1.15
CA LYS A 157 52.01 -8.88 0.86
C LYS A 157 50.85 -8.36 0.02
N SER A 158 50.41 -9.12 -1.00
CA SER A 158 49.23 -8.75 -1.78
C SER A 158 47.94 -8.74 -0.94
N MET A 159 47.74 -9.71 -0.04
CA MET A 159 46.54 -9.73 0.81
C MET A 159 46.53 -8.59 1.84
N LEU A 160 47.68 -8.21 2.39
CA LEU A 160 47.79 -7.04 3.28
C LEU A 160 47.46 -5.74 2.53
N GLN A 161 47.92 -5.61 1.28
CA GLN A 161 47.55 -4.48 0.43
C GLN A 161 46.04 -4.43 0.18
N GLU A 162 45.41 -5.56 -0.16
CA GLU A 162 43.96 -5.64 -0.38
C GLU A 162 43.14 -5.30 0.89
N LEU A 163 43.61 -5.70 2.07
CA LEU A 163 42.99 -5.33 3.35
C LEU A 163 43.11 -3.82 3.61
N ASN A 164 44.26 -3.23 3.29
CA ASN A 164 44.46 -1.79 3.39
C ASN A 164 43.55 -1.02 2.41
N GLU A 165 43.41 -1.50 1.17
CA GLU A 165 42.47 -0.96 0.17
C GLU A 165 41.03 -0.93 0.70
N HIS A 166 40.59 -2.01 1.38
CA HIS A 166 39.26 -2.08 1.98
C HIS A 166 39.09 -1.15 3.19
N ILE A 167 40.13 -0.91 3.99
CA ILE A 167 40.10 0.07 5.09
C ILE A 167 39.90 1.49 4.54
N VAL A 168 40.61 1.82 3.45
CA VAL A 168 40.52 3.14 2.82
C VAL A 168 39.19 3.32 2.08
N SER A 169 38.65 2.25 1.48
CA SER A 169 37.36 2.27 0.79
C SER A 169 36.47 1.10 1.23
N PRO A 170 35.74 1.24 2.35
CA PRO A 170 34.92 0.14 2.89
C PRO A 170 33.70 -0.19 2.02
N ALA A 171 33.29 0.72 1.14
CA ALA A 171 32.14 0.52 0.25
C ALA A 171 32.45 -0.34 -0.99
N LEU A 172 33.72 -0.46 -1.39
CA LEU A 172 34.15 -1.14 -2.63
C LEU A 172 35.28 -2.13 -2.33
N SER A 173 35.09 -3.39 -2.74
CA SER A 173 36.15 -4.39 -2.71
C SER A 173 36.93 -4.45 -4.03
N ARG A 174 38.12 -5.04 -3.98
CA ARG A 174 38.92 -5.30 -5.19
C ARG A 174 38.21 -6.28 -6.12
N GLU A 175 37.47 -7.23 -5.56
CA GLU A 175 36.59 -8.16 -6.30
C GLU A 175 35.48 -7.40 -7.06
N ASP A 176 34.88 -6.37 -6.45
CA ASP A 176 33.91 -5.52 -7.14
C ASP A 176 34.54 -4.78 -8.33
N CYS A 177 35.75 -4.22 -8.14
CA CYS A 177 36.48 -3.53 -9.21
C CYS A 177 36.80 -4.48 -10.38
N TYR A 178 37.17 -5.72 -10.07
CA TYR A 178 37.41 -6.75 -11.09
C TYR A 178 36.13 -7.08 -11.87
N GLU A 179 35.00 -7.31 -11.19
CA GLU A 179 33.70 -7.56 -11.85
C GLU A 179 33.29 -6.39 -12.76
N ILE A 180 33.44 -5.15 -12.29
CA ILE A 180 33.14 -3.93 -13.07
C ILE A 180 33.96 -3.86 -14.35
N ILE A 181 35.28 -4.04 -14.25
CA ILE A 181 36.16 -3.90 -15.42
C ILE A 181 36.01 -5.09 -16.39
N ALA A 182 35.78 -6.30 -15.88
CA ALA A 182 35.52 -7.47 -16.71
C ALA A 182 34.22 -7.31 -17.49
N ALA A 183 33.16 -6.80 -16.85
CA ALA A 183 31.89 -6.48 -17.51
C ALA A 183 32.06 -5.41 -18.59
N LYS A 184 32.84 -4.35 -18.33
CA LYS A 184 33.13 -3.29 -19.31
C LYS A 184 33.89 -3.79 -20.53
N LEU A 185 34.88 -4.63 -20.32
CA LEU A 185 35.76 -5.11 -21.39
C LEU A 185 35.21 -6.35 -22.11
N GLY A 186 34.17 -6.98 -21.55
CA GLY A 186 33.61 -8.24 -22.05
C GLY A 186 34.57 -9.42 -21.93
N THR A 187 35.52 -9.36 -20.99
CA THR A 187 36.53 -10.41 -20.76
C THR A 187 37.06 -10.38 -19.33
N ASP A 188 37.36 -11.55 -18.80
CA ASP A 188 38.01 -11.80 -17.50
C ASP A 188 39.55 -11.86 -17.60
N ASP A 189 40.12 -11.83 -18.82
CA ASP A 189 41.56 -11.80 -19.07
C ASP A 189 42.14 -10.39 -18.89
N VAL A 190 42.13 -9.92 -17.64
CA VAL A 190 42.68 -8.63 -17.21
C VAL A 190 43.42 -8.74 -15.90
N ASP A 191 44.62 -8.17 -15.85
CA ASP A 191 45.42 -8.09 -14.63
C ASP A 191 45.11 -6.75 -13.91
N LEU A 192 44.33 -6.80 -12.84
CA LEU A 192 43.96 -5.63 -12.04
C LEU A 192 45.15 -5.15 -11.18
N ILE A 193 45.72 -3.98 -11.52
CA ILE A 193 46.90 -3.42 -10.84
C ILE A 193 46.50 -2.71 -9.54
N ASN A 194 45.63 -1.71 -9.63
CA ASN A 194 45.11 -0.95 -8.48
C ASN A 194 43.77 -0.27 -8.82
N TYR A 195 43.16 0.36 -7.82
CA TYR A 195 42.02 1.25 -8.00
C TYR A 195 42.10 2.44 -7.04
N GLU A 196 41.50 3.55 -7.45
CA GLU A 196 41.38 4.78 -6.64
C GLU A 196 39.90 5.17 -6.57
N VAL A 197 39.44 5.51 -5.36
CA VAL A 197 38.09 6.02 -5.11
C VAL A 197 38.19 7.45 -4.63
N ASP A 198 37.52 8.35 -5.33
CA ASP A 198 37.43 9.78 -5.01
C ASP A 198 35.97 10.10 -4.64
N TYR A 199 35.70 10.24 -3.34
CA TYR A 199 34.35 10.52 -2.84
C TYR A 199 33.97 11.97 -3.14
N LEU A 200 32.83 12.14 -3.79
CA LEU A 200 32.31 13.45 -4.17
C LEU A 200 31.55 14.09 -3.00
N ASP A 201 31.47 15.42 -3.00
CA ASP A 201 30.76 16.20 -1.98
C ASP A 201 29.31 15.72 -1.80
N SER A 202 28.91 15.47 -0.55
CA SER A 202 27.57 14.96 -0.21
C SER A 202 26.45 15.89 -0.68
N SER A 203 26.72 17.20 -0.83
CA SER A 203 25.75 18.20 -1.28
C SER A 203 25.30 18.05 -2.75
N LEU A 204 25.95 17.20 -3.55
CA LEU A 204 25.66 17.04 -4.97
C LEU A 204 24.35 16.28 -5.29
N GLY A 205 23.73 15.59 -4.31
CA GLY A 205 22.52 14.79 -4.53
C GLY A 205 21.48 14.87 -3.42
N PHE A 206 20.20 14.79 -3.80
CA PHE A 206 19.08 14.82 -2.85
C PHE A 206 18.96 13.50 -2.04
N MET A 207 19.13 12.35 -2.70
CA MET A 207 18.90 11.02 -2.11
C MET A 207 20.08 10.02 -2.23
N GLY A 208 21.29 10.49 -2.56
CA GLY A 208 22.44 9.60 -2.77
C GLY A 208 23.80 10.25 -2.47
N GLU A 209 24.78 9.40 -2.17
CA GLU A 209 26.19 9.74 -2.06
C GLU A 209 26.90 9.26 -3.33
N TYR A 210 27.99 9.93 -3.76
CA TYR A 210 28.63 9.64 -5.05
C TYR A 210 30.15 9.56 -4.93
N ALA A 211 30.77 8.76 -5.79
CA ALA A 211 32.22 8.68 -5.92
C ALA A 211 32.65 8.49 -7.38
N LYS A 212 33.89 8.87 -7.70
CA LYS A 212 34.57 8.50 -8.95
C LYS A 212 35.49 7.33 -8.65
N LEU A 213 35.41 6.28 -9.48
CA LEU A 213 36.28 5.12 -9.39
C LEU A 213 37.21 5.10 -10.61
N LYS A 214 38.52 5.01 -10.36
CA LYS A 214 39.52 4.76 -11.40
C LYS A 214 40.07 3.36 -11.20
N ILE A 215 40.09 2.57 -12.26
CA ILE A 215 40.63 1.21 -12.25
C ILE A 215 41.80 1.17 -13.24
N LEU A 216 42.98 0.73 -12.76
CA LEU A 216 44.15 0.49 -13.59
C LEU A 216 44.30 -1.01 -13.85
N VAL A 217 44.32 -1.39 -15.12
CA VAL A 217 44.54 -2.78 -15.54
C VAL A 217 45.73 -2.89 -16.48
N TYR A 218 46.38 -4.05 -16.47
CA TYR A 218 47.33 -4.46 -17.48
C TYR A 218 46.67 -5.45 -18.43
N ARG A 219 46.62 -5.11 -19.72
CA ARG A 219 45.99 -5.93 -20.76
C ARG A 219 46.67 -5.66 -22.10
N LEU A 220 46.80 -6.69 -22.96
CA LEU A 220 47.42 -6.55 -24.29
C LEU A 220 48.81 -5.88 -24.25
N GLN A 221 49.62 -6.21 -23.24
CA GLN A 221 50.95 -5.65 -22.99
C GLN A 221 50.98 -4.13 -22.70
N LYS A 222 49.85 -3.54 -22.31
CA LYS A 222 49.73 -2.11 -22.01
C LYS A 222 48.95 -1.87 -20.72
N GLU A 223 49.31 -0.81 -20.00
CA GLU A 223 48.50 -0.29 -18.91
C GLU A 223 47.34 0.57 -19.44
N GLU A 224 46.13 0.30 -18.96
CA GLU A 224 44.91 1.03 -19.31
C GLU A 224 44.23 1.53 -18.04
N THR A 225 43.82 2.80 -18.03
CA THR A 225 43.02 3.39 -16.95
C THR A 225 41.58 3.56 -17.40
N HIS A 226 40.65 3.02 -16.63
CA HIS A 226 39.21 3.11 -16.87
C HIS A 226 38.55 3.90 -15.75
N LYS A 227 37.59 4.77 -16.08
CA LYS A 227 36.91 5.66 -15.14
C LYS A 227 35.42 5.34 -15.06
N PHE A 228 34.91 5.34 -13.84
CA PHE A 228 33.55 4.97 -13.51
C PHE A 228 32.94 5.99 -12.54
N PHE A 229 31.62 6.08 -12.57
CA PHE A 229 30.82 6.81 -11.59
C PHE A 229 30.12 5.83 -10.65
N ILE A 230 30.27 6.04 -9.34
CA ILE A 230 29.71 5.20 -8.30
C ILE A 230 28.61 5.97 -7.59
N LYS A 231 27.39 5.43 -7.59
CA LYS A 231 26.28 5.91 -6.75
C LYS A 231 26.21 5.02 -5.52
N LEU A 232 26.59 5.56 -4.37
CA LEU A 232 26.58 4.88 -3.08
C LEU A 232 25.17 4.87 -2.51
N VAL A 233 24.82 3.76 -1.89
CA VAL A 233 23.60 3.59 -1.11
C VAL A 233 23.97 3.91 0.35
N PRO A 234 23.40 4.96 0.97
CA PRO A 234 23.77 5.36 2.34
C PRO A 234 23.67 4.18 3.31
N GLN A 235 24.70 3.91 4.13
CA GLN A 235 24.73 2.73 5.03
C GLN A 235 23.76 2.83 6.22
N VAL A 236 23.29 4.04 6.56
CA VAL A 236 22.20 4.24 7.54
C VAL A 236 20.87 3.87 6.87
N ILE A 237 20.73 2.59 6.54
CA ILE A 237 19.47 1.88 6.33
C ILE A 237 19.18 1.11 7.62
N ASP A 238 19.36 1.79 8.76
CA ASP A 238 18.71 1.36 9.98
C ASP A 238 17.22 1.71 9.87
N GLU A 239 16.41 0.93 10.57
CA GLU A 239 14.94 0.86 10.60
C GLU A 239 14.21 2.22 10.69
N LEU A 240 14.93 3.32 10.89
CA LEU A 240 14.44 4.68 11.06
C LEU A 240 14.17 5.42 9.73
N ARG A 241 14.86 5.13 8.61
CA ARG A 241 14.59 5.80 7.31
C ARG A 241 13.50 5.04 6.55
N GLY A 242 12.25 5.49 6.72
CA GLY A 242 11.03 4.88 6.17
C GLY A 242 11.17 4.26 4.77
N GLY A 243 10.48 3.13 4.55
CA GLY A 243 10.68 2.18 3.45
C GLY A 243 10.82 2.73 2.02
N TRP A 244 10.44 3.99 1.78
CA TRP A 244 10.57 4.72 0.52
C TRP A 244 12.00 4.76 -0.04
N LEU A 245 13.02 5.10 0.76
CA LEU A 245 14.41 5.22 0.26
C LEU A 245 14.98 3.85 -0.18
N LYS A 246 14.53 2.78 0.48
CA LYS A 246 14.86 1.40 0.10
C LYS A 246 14.16 0.99 -1.20
N ILE A 247 12.93 1.46 -1.41
CA ILE A 247 12.17 1.23 -2.64
C ILE A 247 12.80 1.99 -3.82
N SER A 248 13.17 3.26 -3.67
CA SER A 248 13.76 4.06 -4.77
C SER A 248 15.04 3.44 -5.33
N VAL A 249 15.96 3.04 -4.44
CA VAL A 249 17.22 2.40 -4.83
C VAL A 249 16.98 1.07 -5.55
N ARG A 250 16.00 0.28 -5.09
CA ARG A 250 15.61 -0.98 -5.74
C ARG A 250 15.03 -0.75 -7.13
N LYS A 251 14.17 0.26 -7.31
CA LYS A 251 13.56 0.59 -8.60
C LYS A 251 14.62 0.94 -9.65
N GLU A 252 15.53 1.84 -9.30
CA GLU A 252 16.62 2.26 -10.20
C GLU A 252 17.50 1.06 -10.58
N ALA A 253 17.86 0.23 -9.60
CA ALA A 253 18.64 -0.97 -9.83
C ALA A 253 17.97 -1.99 -10.78
N GLU A 254 16.69 -2.29 -10.54
CA GLU A 254 15.92 -3.22 -11.37
C GLU A 254 15.82 -2.74 -12.83
N LEU A 255 15.70 -1.43 -13.03
CA LEU A 255 15.66 -0.83 -14.37
C LEU A 255 16.96 -1.07 -15.14
N TYR A 256 18.11 -0.78 -14.53
CA TYR A 256 19.41 -1.00 -15.19
C TYR A 256 19.72 -2.49 -15.39
N LEU A 257 19.61 -3.30 -14.34
CA LEU A 257 20.12 -4.66 -14.36
C LEU A 257 19.18 -5.68 -15.01
N ARG A 258 17.87 -5.45 -14.94
CA ARG A 258 16.91 -6.41 -15.49
C ARG A 258 16.26 -5.86 -16.73
N PHE A 259 15.66 -4.67 -16.67
CA PHE A 259 14.91 -4.16 -17.81
C PHE A 259 15.81 -3.80 -19.01
N ILE A 260 16.82 -2.94 -18.83
CA ILE A 260 17.74 -2.55 -19.91
C ILE A 260 18.54 -3.77 -20.41
N ALA A 261 19.07 -4.59 -19.50
CA ALA A 261 19.79 -5.81 -19.88
C ALA A 261 18.89 -6.81 -20.66
N MET A 262 17.62 -6.93 -20.29
CA MET A 262 16.65 -7.75 -21.00
C MET A 262 16.34 -7.19 -22.38
N ALA A 263 16.16 -5.88 -22.51
CA ALA A 263 15.96 -5.24 -23.81
C ALA A 263 17.10 -5.60 -24.77
N ARG A 264 18.34 -5.59 -24.30
CA ARG A 264 19.51 -5.99 -25.11
C ARG A 264 19.48 -7.46 -25.49
N LYS A 265 19.20 -8.36 -24.53
CA LYS A 265 19.07 -9.80 -24.79
C LYS A 265 17.97 -10.12 -25.80
N LEU A 266 16.93 -9.30 -25.85
CA LEU A 266 15.84 -9.40 -26.83
C LEU A 266 16.17 -8.78 -28.20
N GLY A 267 17.37 -8.20 -28.36
CA GLY A 267 17.84 -7.60 -29.61
C GLY A 267 17.60 -6.09 -29.74
N PHE A 268 17.15 -5.41 -28.69
CA PHE A 268 16.81 -3.99 -28.69
C PHE A 268 17.96 -3.08 -28.21
N GLU A 269 19.20 -3.48 -28.47
CA GLU A 269 20.40 -2.80 -27.94
C GLU A 269 20.46 -1.32 -28.34
N LYS A 270 20.17 -0.98 -29.60
CA LYS A 270 20.27 0.40 -30.09
C LYS A 270 19.28 1.36 -29.44
N VAL A 271 18.04 0.90 -29.20
CA VAL A 271 16.98 1.76 -28.63
C VAL A 271 17.07 1.84 -27.11
N SER A 272 17.66 0.82 -26.46
CA SER A 272 17.92 0.83 -25.01
C SER A 272 19.04 1.78 -24.54
N LYS A 273 19.72 2.49 -25.46
CA LYS A 273 20.81 3.43 -25.18
C LYS A 273 20.29 4.87 -24.96
N PHE A 274 19.62 5.07 -23.83
CA PHE A 274 19.12 6.37 -23.36
C PHE A 274 19.72 6.80 -22.00
N ALA A 275 20.47 5.92 -21.35
CA ALA A 275 21.10 6.12 -20.05
C ALA A 275 22.56 5.59 -20.05
N PRO A 276 23.42 6.00 -19.09
CA PRO A 276 24.77 5.47 -18.96
C PRO A 276 24.79 3.96 -18.71
N GLU A 277 25.86 3.29 -19.14
CA GLU A 277 26.03 1.86 -18.90
C GLU A 277 26.23 1.56 -17.42
N CYS A 278 25.55 0.53 -16.88
CA CYS A 278 25.70 0.09 -15.50
C CYS A 278 26.32 -1.32 -15.49
N TYR A 279 27.49 -1.45 -14.85
CA TYR A 279 28.30 -2.66 -14.90
C TYR A 279 28.12 -3.56 -13.68
N LEU A 280 27.82 -2.98 -12.51
CA LEU A 280 27.68 -3.75 -11.27
C LEU A 280 26.72 -3.06 -10.29
N GLN A 281 25.93 -3.88 -9.59
CA GLN A 281 25.21 -3.49 -8.37
C GLN A 281 25.69 -4.33 -7.18
N SER A 282 25.85 -3.66 -6.06
CA SER A 282 25.95 -4.23 -4.72
C SER A 282 24.79 -3.75 -3.84
N LYS A 283 24.65 -4.29 -2.62
CA LYS A 283 23.73 -3.72 -1.61
C LYS A 283 24.08 -2.26 -1.28
N SER A 284 25.34 -1.88 -1.48
CA SER A 284 25.89 -0.61 -1.02
C SER A 284 26.18 0.39 -2.15
N PHE A 285 26.12 -0.01 -3.43
CA PHE A 285 26.40 0.90 -4.56
C PHE A 285 25.92 0.40 -5.93
N LEU A 286 25.87 1.31 -6.90
CA LEU A 286 25.74 1.09 -8.35
C LEU A 286 26.96 1.67 -9.07
N ALA A 287 27.51 0.95 -10.06
CA ALA A 287 28.69 1.36 -10.82
C ALA A 287 28.39 1.59 -12.30
N PHE A 288 28.58 2.83 -12.75
CA PHE A 288 28.26 3.30 -14.10
C PHE A 288 29.51 3.70 -14.88
N ASP A 289 29.40 3.76 -16.21
CA ASP A 289 30.33 4.55 -17.01
C ASP A 289 30.39 6.00 -16.53
N ASP A 290 31.61 6.55 -16.45
CA ASP A 290 31.75 7.97 -16.21
C ASP A 290 31.43 8.75 -17.49
N ALA A 291 30.18 9.21 -17.60
CA ALA A 291 29.70 9.96 -18.76
C ALA A 291 30.54 11.23 -19.05
N ALA A 292 31.25 11.79 -18.05
CA ALA A 292 32.15 12.92 -18.25
C ALA A 292 33.33 12.59 -19.17
N VAL A 293 33.73 11.32 -19.28
CA VAL A 293 34.78 10.86 -20.22
C VAL A 293 34.38 11.11 -21.67
N ASP A 294 33.09 10.98 -21.98
CA ASP A 294 32.53 11.20 -23.32
C ASP A 294 32.03 12.63 -23.54
N ASN A 295 32.44 13.56 -22.66
CA ASN A 295 32.05 14.97 -22.62
C ASN A 295 30.55 15.21 -22.35
N TYR A 296 29.90 14.29 -21.63
CA TYR A 296 28.58 14.59 -21.08
C TYR A 296 28.70 15.36 -19.76
N GLN A 297 27.91 16.41 -19.58
CA GLN A 297 27.87 17.18 -18.33
C GLN A 297 26.42 17.54 -17.99
N SER A 298 26.14 17.68 -16.70
CA SER A 298 24.86 18.25 -16.25
C SER A 298 24.85 19.75 -16.58
N PRO A 299 23.74 20.30 -17.11
CA PRO A 299 23.63 21.72 -17.35
C PRO A 299 23.55 22.48 -16.01
N SER A 300 24.08 23.70 -15.97
CA SER A 300 23.71 24.66 -14.93
C SER A 300 22.23 25.01 -15.05
N PHE A 301 21.63 25.66 -14.05
CA PHE A 301 20.23 26.10 -14.18
C PHE A 301 20.02 26.91 -15.46
N ILE A 302 19.23 26.37 -16.40
CA ILE A 302 18.92 26.97 -17.70
C ILE A 302 17.46 26.68 -18.07
N ASP A 303 16.82 27.65 -18.71
CA ASP A 303 15.57 27.44 -19.46
C ASP A 303 15.91 26.62 -20.71
N PHE A 304 15.26 25.48 -20.88
CA PHE A 304 15.47 24.68 -22.08
C PHE A 304 14.85 25.37 -23.29
N ASP A 305 15.68 25.65 -24.29
CA ASP A 305 15.21 26.04 -25.61
C ASP A 305 14.71 24.82 -26.40
N TYR A 306 14.24 25.09 -27.61
CA TYR A 306 13.75 24.03 -28.51
C TYR A 306 14.81 22.95 -28.80
N LYS A 307 16.10 23.28 -28.92
CA LYS A 307 17.15 22.27 -29.22
C LYS A 307 17.38 21.34 -28.03
N HIS A 308 17.36 21.88 -26.81
CA HIS A 308 17.42 21.08 -25.59
C HIS A 308 16.21 20.14 -25.50
N LEU A 309 14.99 20.69 -25.66
CA LEU A 309 13.76 19.90 -25.59
C LEU A 309 13.71 18.80 -26.66
N SER A 310 14.03 19.11 -27.91
CA SER A 310 14.03 18.13 -29.01
C SER A 310 15.05 17.01 -28.74
N THR A 311 16.23 17.33 -28.21
CA THR A 311 17.23 16.32 -27.81
C THR A 311 16.71 15.40 -26.70
N VAL A 312 16.04 15.94 -25.68
CA VAL A 312 15.50 15.15 -24.57
C VAL A 312 14.28 14.33 -25.00
N PHE A 313 13.38 14.89 -25.79
CA PHE A 313 12.19 14.18 -26.32
C PHE A 313 12.61 12.97 -27.16
N LYS A 314 13.72 13.08 -27.91
CA LYS A 314 14.31 11.95 -28.65
C LYS A 314 14.79 10.82 -27.72
N GLU A 315 15.42 11.15 -26.59
CA GLU A 315 15.89 10.14 -25.61
C GLU A 315 14.73 9.55 -24.79
N MET A 316 13.71 10.34 -24.46
CA MET A 316 12.46 9.83 -23.88
C MET A 316 11.73 8.90 -24.84
N ALA A 317 11.70 9.23 -26.14
CA ALA A 317 11.14 8.34 -27.16
C ALA A 317 11.86 6.99 -27.19
N LYS A 318 13.18 6.95 -26.98
CA LYS A 318 13.93 5.68 -26.84
C LYS A 318 13.52 4.89 -25.59
N LEU A 319 13.43 5.53 -24.42
CA LEU A 319 12.97 4.88 -23.18
C LEU A 319 11.55 4.29 -23.35
N HIS A 320 10.62 5.09 -23.84
CA HIS A 320 9.23 4.70 -24.03
C HIS A 320 9.09 3.60 -25.10
N SER A 321 9.83 3.70 -26.23
CA SER A 321 9.85 2.65 -27.26
C SER A 321 10.45 1.34 -26.74
N THR A 322 11.50 1.41 -25.91
CA THR A 322 12.10 0.22 -25.28
C THR A 322 11.07 -0.51 -24.43
N SER A 323 10.23 0.23 -23.69
CA SER A 323 9.13 -0.34 -22.91
C SER A 323 8.15 -1.12 -23.78
N LEU A 324 7.64 -0.48 -24.84
CA LEU A 324 6.69 -1.09 -25.78
C LEU A 324 7.28 -2.35 -26.44
N LEU A 325 8.52 -2.28 -26.92
CA LEU A 325 9.19 -3.39 -27.59
C LEU A 325 9.40 -4.59 -26.66
N VAL A 326 9.86 -4.35 -25.43
CA VAL A 326 10.07 -5.42 -24.45
C VAL A 326 8.74 -6.07 -24.07
N GLU A 327 7.70 -5.28 -23.78
CA GLU A 327 6.39 -5.81 -23.40
C GLU A 327 5.80 -6.71 -24.50
N HIS A 328 5.76 -6.21 -25.74
CA HIS A 328 5.23 -6.98 -26.85
C HIS A 328 6.05 -8.23 -27.16
N LYS A 329 7.39 -8.15 -27.05
CA LYS A 329 8.26 -9.30 -27.28
C LYS A 329 8.10 -10.37 -26.20
N LEU A 330 7.95 -9.98 -24.93
CA LEU A 330 7.69 -10.90 -23.82
C LEU A 330 6.31 -11.57 -23.96
N ALA A 331 5.29 -10.82 -24.35
CA ALA A 331 3.97 -11.36 -24.63
C ALA A 331 4.02 -12.41 -25.77
N ALA A 332 4.75 -12.09 -26.85
CA ALA A 332 4.94 -13.01 -27.98
C ALA A 332 5.73 -14.28 -27.61
N LEU A 333 6.76 -14.17 -26.78
CA LEU A 333 7.59 -15.31 -26.35
C LEU A 333 6.89 -16.22 -25.32
N SER A 334 6.13 -15.64 -24.41
CA SER A 334 5.46 -16.38 -23.33
C SER A 334 4.09 -16.93 -23.72
N GLY A 335 3.46 -16.38 -24.76
CA GLY A 335 2.07 -16.68 -25.11
C GLY A 335 1.04 -16.11 -24.12
N VAL A 336 1.48 -15.35 -23.11
CA VAL A 336 0.63 -14.73 -22.09
C VAL A 336 0.81 -13.21 -22.18
N LYS A 337 -0.30 -12.48 -22.34
CA LYS A 337 -0.26 -11.01 -22.34
C LYS A 337 -0.18 -10.51 -20.91
N LYS A 338 1.03 -10.23 -20.45
CA LYS A 338 1.33 -9.55 -19.18
C LYS A 338 1.89 -8.15 -19.45
N THR A 339 1.54 -7.20 -18.60
CA THR A 339 2.07 -5.83 -18.67
C THR A 339 3.40 -5.69 -17.92
N LEU A 340 4.19 -4.66 -18.21
CA LEU A 340 5.50 -4.48 -17.57
C LEU A 340 5.43 -4.34 -16.05
N ASP A 341 4.38 -3.72 -15.50
CA ASP A 341 4.15 -3.66 -14.04
C ASP A 341 3.91 -5.03 -13.41
N GLU A 342 3.43 -6.01 -14.18
CA GLU A 342 3.28 -7.40 -13.72
C GLU A 342 4.60 -8.19 -13.84
N HIS A 343 5.43 -7.87 -14.83
CA HIS A 343 6.76 -8.46 -15.00
C HIS A 343 7.79 -7.90 -14.00
N PHE A 344 7.67 -6.61 -13.66
CA PHE A 344 8.61 -5.86 -12.83
C PHE A 344 7.88 -5.06 -11.72
N PRO A 345 7.13 -5.72 -10.83
CA PRO A 345 6.31 -5.03 -9.83
C PRO A 345 7.14 -4.18 -8.86
N GLU A 346 8.29 -4.67 -8.41
CA GLU A 346 9.19 -3.93 -7.51
C GLU A 346 9.75 -2.66 -8.17
N MET A 347 9.98 -2.69 -9.49
CA MET A 347 10.47 -1.55 -10.27
C MET A 347 9.39 -0.49 -10.47
N LEU A 348 8.13 -0.90 -10.66
CA LEU A 348 7.06 -0.01 -11.14
C LEU A 348 6.00 0.33 -10.08
N THR A 349 6.24 -0.05 -8.82
CA THR A 349 5.41 0.34 -7.68
C THR A 349 5.48 1.85 -7.43
N GLU A 350 4.33 2.54 -7.42
CA GLU A 350 4.24 3.98 -7.09
C GLU A 350 4.67 4.25 -5.64
N MET A 351 5.33 5.38 -5.38
CA MET A 351 5.99 5.70 -4.11
C MET A 351 5.40 6.90 -3.38
N PHE A 352 4.81 7.87 -4.07
CA PHE A 352 4.45 9.15 -3.44
C PHE A 352 2.96 9.41 -3.40
N ILE A 353 2.16 8.65 -4.14
CA ILE A 353 0.72 8.86 -4.24
C ILE A 353 0.01 7.51 -4.04
N HIS A 354 -0.40 7.25 -2.80
CA HIS A 354 -1.12 6.03 -2.43
C HIS A 354 -2.61 6.28 -2.20
N ASP A 355 -2.96 7.47 -1.69
CA ASP A 355 -4.35 7.90 -1.43
C ASP A 355 -4.45 9.44 -1.48
N SER A 356 -5.61 10.00 -1.85
CA SER A 356 -5.80 11.46 -1.88
C SER A 356 -5.91 12.11 -0.48
N SER A 357 -5.85 11.32 0.59
CA SER A 357 -5.71 11.75 2.01
C SER A 357 -4.40 11.30 2.66
N ASP A 358 -3.35 11.06 1.89
CA ASP A 358 -2.06 10.83 2.53
C ASP A 358 -1.51 12.17 3.07
N ALA A 359 -0.75 12.09 4.16
CA ALA A 359 -0.16 13.25 4.81
C ALA A 359 0.74 14.08 3.84
N PHE A 360 1.25 13.42 2.79
CA PHE A 360 1.95 14.06 1.67
C PHE A 360 1.03 14.99 0.86
N THR A 361 -0.20 14.56 0.55
CA THR A 361 -1.25 15.35 -0.09
C THR A 361 -1.66 16.57 0.75
N ALA A 362 -1.88 16.39 2.06
CA ALA A 362 -2.19 17.50 2.96
C ALA A 362 -1.05 18.55 3.01
N CYS A 363 0.20 18.09 3.07
CA CYS A 363 1.39 18.95 3.02
C CYS A 363 1.48 19.73 1.68
N ASN A 364 1.15 19.08 0.57
CA ASN A 364 1.06 19.72 -0.76
C ASN A 364 -0.07 20.76 -0.87
N LEU A 365 -1.23 20.52 -0.24
CA LEU A 365 -2.36 21.46 -0.22
C LEU A 365 -2.04 22.73 0.57
N ARG A 366 -1.47 22.57 1.77
CA ARG A 366 -0.91 23.68 2.56
C ARG A 366 0.03 24.56 1.73
N THR A 367 0.81 23.90 0.88
CA THR A 367 1.73 24.64 0.04
C THR A 367 1.04 25.44 -1.08
N MET A 368 -0.04 24.91 -1.66
CA MET A 368 -0.84 25.65 -2.64
C MET A 368 -1.52 26.88 -2.02
N GLN A 369 -1.91 26.79 -0.75
CA GLN A 369 -2.38 27.95 0.02
C GLN A 369 -1.31 29.04 0.11
N LYS A 370 -0.04 28.67 0.38
CA LYS A 370 1.06 29.64 0.41
C LYS A 370 1.31 30.32 -0.93
N HIS A 371 1.14 29.62 -2.06
CA HIS A 371 1.18 30.27 -3.37
C HIS A 371 0.05 31.28 -3.56
N ALA A 372 -1.17 30.93 -3.14
CA ALA A 372 -2.31 31.84 -3.21
C ALA A 372 -2.11 33.09 -2.32
N GLU A 373 -1.53 32.94 -1.14
CA GLU A 373 -1.15 34.05 -0.24
C GLU A 373 -0.09 34.96 -0.87
N ARG A 374 0.89 34.38 -1.58
CA ARG A 374 1.99 35.13 -2.22
C ARG A 374 1.63 35.75 -3.57
N PHE A 375 0.61 35.23 -4.25
CA PHE A 375 0.08 35.75 -5.52
C PHE A 375 -1.41 36.10 -5.42
N PRO A 376 -1.80 37.06 -4.55
CA PRO A 376 -3.19 37.40 -4.30
C PRO A 376 -3.89 37.95 -5.55
N GLU A 377 -3.15 38.51 -6.50
CA GLU A 377 -3.70 39.03 -7.75
C GLU A 377 -4.22 37.92 -8.69
N ILE A 378 -3.73 36.68 -8.51
CA ILE A 378 -4.20 35.48 -9.22
C ILE A 378 -5.40 34.89 -8.50
N ALA A 379 -5.33 34.77 -7.16
CA ALA A 379 -6.35 34.09 -6.35
C ALA A 379 -7.58 34.95 -6.00
N LYS A 380 -7.67 36.19 -6.50
CA LYS A 380 -8.71 37.17 -6.13
C LYS A 380 -10.16 36.77 -6.44
N ASP A 381 -10.38 35.89 -7.41
CA ASP A 381 -11.70 35.58 -7.96
C ASP A 381 -12.37 34.36 -7.30
N MET A 382 -11.73 33.76 -6.28
CA MET A 382 -12.21 32.54 -5.61
C MET A 382 -11.78 32.56 -4.14
N PRO A 383 -12.70 32.39 -3.17
CA PRO A 383 -12.36 32.22 -1.76
C PRO A 383 -11.37 31.06 -1.55
N MET A 384 -10.46 31.19 -0.58
CA MET A 384 -9.40 30.20 -0.33
C MET A 384 -9.97 28.80 -0.05
N ASP A 385 -11.01 28.70 0.77
CA ASP A 385 -11.64 27.42 1.12
C ASP A 385 -12.25 26.75 -0.12
N GLU A 386 -12.79 27.55 -1.05
CA GLU A 386 -13.31 27.05 -2.32
C GLU A 386 -12.17 26.59 -3.23
N PHE A 387 -11.07 27.33 -3.30
CA PHE A 387 -9.88 26.95 -4.06
C PHE A 387 -9.29 25.63 -3.56
N GLN A 388 -9.13 25.48 -2.24
CA GLN A 388 -8.66 24.25 -1.61
C GLN A 388 -9.60 23.08 -1.88
N SER A 389 -10.92 23.30 -1.74
CA SER A 389 -11.94 22.29 -2.04
C SER A 389 -11.87 21.84 -3.49
N ARG A 390 -11.73 22.76 -4.46
CA ARG A 390 -11.63 22.42 -5.89
C ARG A 390 -10.34 21.69 -6.23
N ILE A 391 -9.20 22.10 -5.66
CA ILE A 391 -7.94 21.34 -5.83
C ILE A 391 -8.13 19.91 -5.29
N LYS A 392 -8.65 19.77 -4.06
CA LYS A 392 -8.84 18.47 -3.40
C LYS A 392 -9.82 17.56 -4.13
N THR A 393 -10.95 18.09 -4.58
CA THR A 393 -12.02 17.27 -5.19
C THR A 393 -11.84 17.03 -6.69
N ARG A 394 -11.17 17.94 -7.42
CA ARG A 394 -11.15 17.93 -8.90
C ARG A 394 -9.78 17.74 -9.52
N ILE A 395 -8.74 18.27 -8.88
CA ILE A 395 -7.37 18.17 -9.40
C ILE A 395 -6.67 16.95 -8.81
N TYR A 396 -6.86 16.67 -7.52
CA TYR A 396 -6.25 15.51 -6.86
C TYR A 396 -6.72 14.16 -7.38
N SER A 397 -8.03 13.99 -7.64
CA SER A 397 -8.54 12.75 -8.25
C SER A 397 -7.92 12.50 -9.62
N LYS A 398 -7.73 13.56 -10.43
CA LYS A 398 -7.02 13.48 -11.71
C LYS A 398 -5.54 13.12 -11.54
N ILE A 399 -4.83 13.77 -10.62
CA ILE A 399 -3.44 13.45 -10.28
C ILE A 399 -3.32 11.99 -9.85
N TYR A 400 -4.19 11.56 -8.93
CA TYR A 400 -4.23 10.19 -8.44
C TYR A 400 -4.40 9.19 -9.57
N SER A 401 -5.36 9.44 -10.46
CA SER A 401 -5.58 8.60 -11.64
C SER A 401 -4.41 8.63 -12.62
N GLY A 402 -3.79 9.79 -12.84
CA GLY A 402 -2.70 9.99 -13.79
C GLY A 402 -1.36 9.39 -13.36
N PHE A 403 -1.18 9.13 -12.06
CA PHE A 403 0.00 8.48 -11.51
C PHE A 403 -0.14 6.95 -11.45
N ARG A 404 -1.32 6.43 -11.81
CA ARG A 404 -1.57 4.98 -11.91
C ARG A 404 -1.61 4.53 -13.36
N LYS A 405 -1.44 3.22 -13.56
CA LYS A 405 -1.62 2.57 -14.86
C LYS A 405 -2.96 3.00 -15.47
N SER A 406 -2.89 3.67 -16.62
CA SER A 406 -4.08 4.03 -17.37
C SER A 406 -4.73 2.77 -17.92
N LYS A 407 -6.05 2.68 -17.78
CA LYS A 407 -6.84 1.64 -18.45
C LYS A 407 -7.24 2.06 -19.86
N LYS A 408 -7.11 3.35 -20.18
CA LYS A 408 -7.57 3.99 -21.42
C LYS A 408 -6.45 4.19 -22.43
N TYR A 409 -5.26 4.58 -21.98
CA TYR A 409 -4.14 4.88 -22.87
C TYR A 409 -3.00 3.89 -22.71
N VAL A 410 -2.17 3.78 -23.75
CA VAL A 410 -0.97 2.96 -23.73
C VAL A 410 -0.01 3.44 -22.64
N ASN A 411 0.48 2.51 -21.83
CA ASN A 411 1.40 2.79 -20.74
C ASN A 411 2.81 2.36 -21.12
N VAL A 412 3.80 3.11 -20.63
CA VAL A 412 5.22 2.81 -20.80
C VAL A 412 5.95 3.01 -19.47
N ILE A 413 7.22 2.64 -19.38
CA ILE A 413 8.06 3.03 -18.26
C ILE A 413 8.44 4.49 -18.46
N CYS A 414 7.85 5.37 -17.66
CA CYS A 414 8.24 6.76 -17.52
C CYS A 414 9.41 6.87 -16.53
N ASN A 415 10.33 7.82 -16.74
CA ASN A 415 11.40 8.15 -15.81
C ASN A 415 10.82 8.66 -14.47
N GLY A 416 9.77 9.48 -14.52
CA GLY A 416 9.01 9.91 -13.35
C GLY A 416 9.65 10.98 -12.47
N ASP A 417 10.91 11.38 -12.72
CA ASP A 417 11.59 12.52 -12.08
C ASP A 417 12.33 13.38 -13.12
N VAL A 418 11.57 13.98 -14.04
CA VAL A 418 12.12 14.63 -15.23
C VAL A 418 12.43 16.11 -15.01
N TRP A 419 13.70 16.43 -14.75
CA TRP A 419 14.20 17.80 -14.62
C TRP A 419 15.69 17.91 -15.01
N TRP A 420 16.21 19.13 -15.18
CA TRP A 420 17.52 19.37 -15.80
C TRP A 420 18.72 18.78 -15.06
N LYS A 421 18.66 18.56 -13.73
CA LYS A 421 19.74 17.89 -13.00
C LYS A 421 19.79 16.38 -13.25
N ASN A 422 18.68 15.77 -13.66
CA ASN A 422 18.59 14.36 -14.03
C ASN A 422 18.88 14.13 -15.52
N MET A 423 19.58 15.07 -16.15
CA MET A 423 19.96 15.03 -17.56
C MET A 423 21.42 15.42 -17.73
N MET A 424 22.16 14.65 -18.51
CA MET A 424 23.53 15.01 -18.91
C MET A 424 23.58 15.21 -20.41
N PHE A 425 24.07 16.36 -20.87
CA PHE A 425 24.14 16.69 -22.28
C PHE A 425 25.56 16.60 -22.81
N LYS A 426 25.67 16.28 -24.09
CA LYS A 426 26.87 16.47 -24.89
C LYS A 426 26.62 17.60 -25.87
N TRP A 427 27.59 18.49 -26.02
CA TRP A 427 27.47 19.66 -26.89
C TRP A 427 28.41 19.60 -28.10
N ASP A 428 28.00 20.25 -29.19
CA ASP A 428 28.91 20.60 -30.29
C ASP A 428 29.75 21.85 -29.95
N ASP A 429 30.67 22.20 -30.85
CA ASP A 429 31.54 23.39 -30.71
C ASP A 429 30.76 24.71 -30.59
N ASN A 430 29.52 24.74 -31.07
CA ASN A 430 28.61 25.89 -31.01
C ASN A 430 27.73 25.89 -29.75
N LYS A 431 28.01 25.00 -28.79
CA LYS A 431 27.23 24.79 -27.55
C LYS A 431 25.78 24.35 -27.79
N ASN A 432 25.48 23.71 -28.92
CA ASN A 432 24.18 23.07 -29.12
C ASN A 432 24.18 21.66 -28.53
N PRO A 433 23.11 21.23 -27.85
CA PRO A 433 22.99 19.85 -27.40
C PRO A 433 22.86 18.92 -28.61
N ILE A 434 23.71 17.89 -28.66
CA ILE A 434 23.73 16.88 -29.74
C ILE A 434 23.37 15.47 -29.24
N ALA A 435 23.50 15.23 -27.94
CA ALA A 435 23.07 14.00 -27.28
C ALA A 435 22.72 14.28 -25.81
N CYS A 436 21.93 13.41 -25.22
CA CYS A 436 21.54 13.47 -23.83
C CYS A 436 21.53 12.06 -23.21
N TYR A 437 21.90 11.96 -21.95
CA TYR A 437 21.57 10.83 -21.11
C TYR A 437 20.52 11.22 -20.08
N LEU A 438 19.49 10.37 -19.98
CA LEU A 438 18.56 10.38 -18.86
C LEU A 438 19.21 9.61 -17.71
N ILE A 439 19.23 10.21 -16.52
CA ILE A 439 19.74 9.59 -15.30
C ILE A 439 18.69 9.67 -14.19
N ASP A 440 18.95 8.97 -13.09
CA ASP A 440 18.06 8.89 -11.92
C ASP A 440 16.66 8.34 -12.23
N PHE A 441 16.50 7.02 -12.10
CA PHE A 441 15.24 6.31 -12.37
C PHE A 441 14.54 5.88 -11.07
N GLN A 442 14.83 6.54 -9.96
CA GLN A 442 14.30 6.22 -8.63
C GLN A 442 12.79 6.34 -8.54
N MET A 443 12.19 7.18 -9.38
CA MET A 443 10.74 7.43 -9.42
C MET A 443 10.04 6.84 -10.65
N CYS A 444 10.68 5.89 -11.35
CA CYS A 444 10.12 5.31 -12.57
C CYS A 444 8.76 4.65 -12.31
N ARG A 445 7.83 4.76 -13.26
CA ARG A 445 6.44 4.29 -13.09
C ARG A 445 5.82 3.90 -14.42
N TYR A 446 4.74 3.12 -14.35
CA TYR A 446 4.07 2.58 -15.53
C TYR A 446 2.76 3.32 -15.84
N VAL A 447 2.86 4.34 -16.68
CA VAL A 447 1.80 5.32 -17.01
C VAL A 447 1.92 5.77 -18.46
N PRO A 448 0.97 6.55 -19.02
CA PRO A 448 1.11 7.08 -20.38
C PRO A 448 2.32 8.01 -20.53
N PRO A 449 3.05 7.95 -21.67
CA PRO A 449 4.27 8.73 -21.88
C PRO A 449 4.06 10.24 -21.84
N ALA A 450 2.83 10.69 -22.10
CA ALA A 450 2.46 12.10 -22.05
C ALA A 450 2.80 12.76 -20.70
N LEU A 451 2.76 12.02 -19.59
CA LEU A 451 3.07 12.57 -18.27
C LEU A 451 4.51 13.10 -18.21
N ASP A 452 5.50 12.30 -18.61
CA ASP A 452 6.92 12.72 -18.61
C ASP A 452 7.16 13.92 -19.53
N LEU A 453 6.57 13.91 -20.74
CA LEU A 453 6.74 15.00 -21.71
C LEU A 453 6.14 16.32 -21.18
N LEU A 454 4.96 16.25 -20.56
CA LEU A 454 4.30 17.40 -19.98
C LEU A 454 5.06 17.89 -18.74
N VAL A 455 5.48 17.01 -17.82
CA VAL A 455 6.25 17.42 -16.63
C VAL A 455 7.56 18.08 -17.04
N LEU A 456 8.30 17.50 -17.99
CA LEU A 456 9.54 18.08 -18.50
C LEU A 456 9.33 19.50 -19.01
N THR A 457 8.30 19.72 -19.83
CA THR A 457 8.05 21.04 -20.40
C THR A 457 7.59 22.05 -19.36
N HIS A 458 6.80 21.67 -18.36
CA HIS A 458 6.44 22.59 -17.28
C HIS A 458 7.64 22.90 -16.36
N VAL A 459 8.45 21.91 -16.00
CA VAL A 459 9.56 22.08 -15.07
C VAL A 459 10.73 22.85 -15.70
N CYS A 460 11.10 22.54 -16.95
CA CYS A 460 12.32 23.05 -17.59
C CYS A 460 12.13 24.27 -18.50
N THR A 461 10.91 24.74 -18.76
CA THR A 461 10.65 25.89 -19.67
C THR A 461 9.79 26.97 -19.03
N ASN A 462 9.66 28.12 -19.69
CA ASN A 462 8.65 29.14 -19.42
C ASN A 462 7.40 28.92 -20.30
N ILE A 463 6.30 29.61 -19.97
CA ILE A 463 5.03 29.44 -20.69
C ILE A 463 5.13 29.76 -22.19
N GLU A 464 5.90 30.78 -22.58
CA GLU A 464 6.06 31.18 -23.98
C GLU A 464 6.72 30.07 -24.82
N THR A 465 7.79 29.48 -24.28
CA THR A 465 8.52 28.39 -24.93
C THR A 465 7.65 27.14 -25.03
N ARG A 466 6.93 26.78 -23.96
CA ARG A 466 6.03 25.62 -23.94
C ARG A 466 4.89 25.78 -24.95
N GLN A 467 4.19 26.92 -24.94
CA GLN A 467 3.08 27.17 -25.88
C GLN A 467 3.54 27.16 -27.33
N LYS A 468 4.72 27.73 -27.61
CA LYS A 468 5.25 27.80 -28.97
C LYS A 468 5.70 26.45 -29.53
N TYR A 469 6.36 25.63 -28.72
CA TYR A 469 7.06 24.44 -29.23
C TYR A 469 6.45 23.11 -28.84
N LEU A 470 5.57 23.03 -27.81
CA LEU A 470 5.01 21.75 -27.37
C LEU A 470 4.30 20.97 -28.49
N PRO A 471 3.41 21.56 -29.32
CA PRO A 471 2.76 20.81 -30.40
C PRO A 471 3.77 20.17 -31.36
N LYS A 472 4.78 20.94 -31.78
CA LYS A 472 5.86 20.46 -32.65
C LYS A 472 6.69 19.34 -31.99
N LEU A 473 6.99 19.48 -30.70
CA LEU A 473 7.77 18.50 -29.95
C LEU A 473 7.01 17.19 -29.77
N LEU A 474 5.68 17.23 -29.58
CA LEU A 474 4.83 16.02 -29.51
C LEU A 474 4.86 15.25 -30.83
N ASP A 475 4.78 15.95 -31.97
CA ASP A 475 4.92 15.35 -33.29
C ASP A 475 6.32 14.74 -33.50
N GLU A 476 7.38 15.44 -33.11
CA GLU A 476 8.75 14.92 -33.17
C GLU A 476 8.93 13.68 -32.30
N TYR A 477 8.41 13.69 -31.07
CA TYR A 477 8.41 12.54 -30.18
C TYR A 477 7.69 11.34 -30.80
N TYR A 478 6.48 11.53 -31.33
CA TYR A 478 5.72 10.45 -31.95
C TYR A 478 6.46 9.86 -33.15
N ASN A 479 7.05 10.71 -34.00
CA ASN A 479 7.86 10.26 -35.13
C ASN A 479 9.12 9.49 -34.70
N HIS A 480 9.75 9.86 -33.58
CA HIS A 480 10.84 9.10 -33.00
C HIS A 480 10.38 7.75 -32.47
N VAL A 481 9.24 7.67 -31.77
CA VAL A 481 8.64 6.39 -31.35
C VAL A 481 8.33 5.52 -32.55
N LYS A 482 7.68 6.09 -33.57
CA LYS A 482 7.38 5.41 -34.83
C LYS A 482 8.60 4.80 -35.48
N THR A 483 9.64 5.61 -35.69
CA THR A 483 10.93 5.15 -36.24
C THR A 483 11.54 4.04 -35.37
N ASN A 484 11.47 4.20 -34.05
CA ASN A 484 12.03 3.25 -33.10
C ASN A 484 11.29 1.90 -33.08
N LEU A 485 9.98 1.87 -33.31
CA LEU A 485 9.17 0.66 -33.39
C LEU A 485 9.29 -0.03 -34.75
N GLU A 486 9.19 0.74 -35.83
CA GLU A 486 9.21 0.23 -37.21
C GLU A 486 10.55 -0.42 -37.56
N GLN A 487 11.69 0.10 -37.06
CA GLN A 487 13.00 -0.51 -37.27
C GLN A 487 13.13 -1.94 -36.70
N TYR A 488 12.26 -2.33 -35.76
CA TYR A 488 12.19 -3.69 -35.20
C TYR A 488 10.95 -4.47 -35.69
N GLY A 489 10.25 -3.96 -36.70
CA GLY A 489 9.13 -4.65 -37.35
C GLY A 489 7.78 -4.53 -36.63
N PHE A 490 7.59 -3.54 -35.76
CA PHE A 490 6.32 -3.28 -35.09
C PHE A 490 5.52 -2.20 -35.82
N ASN A 491 4.20 -2.41 -35.98
CA ASN A 491 3.29 -1.40 -36.51
C ASN A 491 2.95 -0.39 -35.42
N THR A 492 3.27 0.88 -35.65
CA THR A 492 3.09 1.94 -34.66
C THR A 492 1.62 2.22 -34.38
N GLU A 493 0.74 2.21 -35.39
CA GLU A 493 -0.68 2.47 -35.20
C GLU A 493 -1.39 1.36 -34.41
N GLU A 494 -0.83 0.15 -34.36
CA GLU A 494 -1.38 -0.95 -33.55
C GLU A 494 -0.89 -0.91 -32.10
N VAL A 495 0.35 -0.43 -31.89
CA VAL A 495 1.04 -0.49 -30.59
C VAL A 495 0.90 0.83 -29.82
N PHE A 496 0.90 1.96 -30.52
CA PHE A 496 0.90 3.30 -29.98
C PHE A 496 0.18 4.28 -30.94
N PRO A 497 -1.17 4.24 -31.00
CA PRO A 497 -1.95 5.10 -31.89
C PRO A 497 -1.74 6.59 -31.60
N TYR A 498 -1.69 7.43 -32.63
CA TYR A 498 -1.46 8.87 -32.48
C TYR A 498 -2.59 9.56 -31.70
N ASP A 499 -3.85 9.24 -32.02
CA ASP A 499 -5.01 9.89 -31.41
C ASP A 499 -5.14 9.55 -29.91
N ASP A 500 -4.79 8.33 -29.52
CA ASP A 500 -4.70 7.92 -28.11
C ASP A 500 -3.60 8.69 -27.38
N PHE A 501 -2.44 8.85 -28.01
CA PHE A 501 -1.34 9.62 -27.46
C PHE A 501 -1.74 11.08 -27.23
N ILE A 502 -2.28 11.76 -28.23
CA ILE A 502 -2.71 13.17 -28.11
C ILE A 502 -3.84 13.32 -27.10
N SER A 503 -4.80 12.39 -27.06
CA SER A 503 -5.87 12.40 -26.05
C SER A 503 -5.31 12.28 -24.63
N SER A 504 -4.27 11.46 -24.44
CA SER A 504 -3.60 11.32 -23.14
C SER A 504 -2.86 12.59 -22.72
N VAL A 505 -2.36 13.40 -23.66
CA VAL A 505 -1.71 14.69 -23.40
C VAL A 505 -2.71 15.68 -22.80
N GLU A 506 -3.89 15.80 -23.39
CA GLU A 506 -4.93 16.71 -22.88
C GLU A 506 -5.43 16.26 -21.50
N GLU A 507 -5.64 14.95 -21.30
CA GLU A 507 -6.15 14.41 -20.03
C GLU A 507 -5.14 14.54 -18.88
N LEU A 508 -3.84 14.37 -19.15
CA LEU A 508 -2.79 14.40 -18.13
C LEU A 508 -2.18 15.79 -17.89
N LYS A 509 -2.56 16.80 -18.66
CA LYS A 509 -2.08 18.18 -18.49
C LYS A 509 -2.25 18.72 -17.05
N PRO A 510 -3.39 18.54 -16.36
CA PRO A 510 -3.55 18.99 -14.97
C PRO A 510 -2.53 18.35 -14.02
N CYS A 511 -2.14 17.09 -14.26
CA CYS A 511 -1.17 16.39 -13.44
C CYS A 511 0.22 17.04 -13.54
N ALA A 512 0.64 17.39 -14.76
CA ALA A 512 1.94 18.02 -14.99
C ALA A 512 2.04 19.43 -14.41
N VAL A 513 0.98 20.24 -14.56
CA VAL A 513 0.89 21.58 -13.95
C VAL A 513 1.04 21.45 -12.44
N TYR A 514 0.30 20.53 -11.82
CA TYR A 514 0.41 20.27 -10.40
C TYR A 514 1.83 19.86 -9.98
N ILE A 515 2.45 18.88 -10.65
CA ILE A 515 3.82 18.44 -10.34
C ILE A 515 4.80 19.63 -10.41
N ALA A 516 4.69 20.46 -11.44
CA ALA A 516 5.55 21.63 -11.60
C ALA A 516 5.39 22.63 -10.44
N THR A 517 4.15 22.89 -10.00
CA THR A 517 3.91 23.76 -8.83
C THR A 517 4.51 23.18 -7.53
N GLN A 518 4.55 21.85 -7.38
CA GLN A 518 5.10 21.21 -6.17
C GLN A 518 6.62 21.10 -6.16
N ASN A 519 7.22 20.68 -7.28
CA ASN A 519 8.64 20.28 -7.31
C ASN A 519 9.61 21.48 -7.26
N ARG A 520 9.18 22.68 -7.68
CA ARG A 520 10.10 23.84 -7.78
C ARG A 520 10.79 24.19 -6.46
N ARG A 521 10.09 24.17 -5.33
CA ARG A 521 10.72 24.49 -4.02
C ARG A 521 11.67 23.40 -3.53
N VAL A 522 11.36 22.13 -3.83
CA VAL A 522 12.22 20.99 -3.48
C VAL A 522 13.56 21.07 -4.23
N ILE A 523 13.53 21.57 -5.46
CA ILE A 523 14.72 21.76 -6.30
C ILE A 523 15.72 22.78 -5.71
N PHE A 524 15.24 23.79 -4.98
CA PHE A 524 16.07 24.88 -4.43
C PHE A 524 16.36 24.75 -2.92
N ILE A 525 16.20 23.56 -2.33
CA ILE A 525 16.51 23.34 -0.91
C ILE A 525 18.00 23.69 -0.64
N PRO A 526 18.30 24.47 0.41
CA PRO A 526 19.69 24.78 0.77
C PRO A 526 20.45 23.52 1.17
N SER A 527 21.72 23.41 0.78
CA SER A 527 22.55 22.23 1.07
C SER A 527 22.59 21.88 2.57
N GLU A 528 22.60 22.88 3.45
CA GLU A 528 22.60 22.68 4.90
C GLU A 528 21.34 21.96 5.40
N ARG A 529 20.17 22.27 4.83
CA ARG A 529 18.90 21.59 5.17
C ARG A 529 18.87 20.19 4.58
N LEU A 530 19.40 20.02 3.39
CA LEU A 530 19.52 18.72 2.75
C LEU A 530 20.38 17.75 3.58
N GLU A 531 21.52 18.22 4.11
CA GLU A 531 22.36 17.40 4.99
C GLU A 531 21.65 17.05 6.31
N LYS A 532 20.83 17.96 6.87
CA LYS A 532 19.98 17.66 8.05
C LYS A 532 18.92 16.61 7.75
N MET A 533 18.22 16.72 6.62
CA MET A 533 17.24 15.73 6.18
C MET A 533 17.87 14.36 5.92
N LYS A 534 19.09 14.32 5.36
CA LYS A 534 19.84 13.07 5.23
C LYS A 534 20.15 12.49 6.60
N SER A 535 20.68 13.29 7.53
CA SER A 535 21.13 12.80 8.84
C SER A 535 19.99 12.48 9.83
N SER A 536 18.80 13.05 9.67
CA SER A 536 17.64 12.84 10.58
C SER A 536 16.41 12.28 9.84
N PRO A 537 15.98 11.05 10.15
CA PRO A 537 14.77 10.46 9.58
C PRO A 537 13.48 11.18 10.00
N GLU A 538 13.45 11.74 11.22
CA GLU A 538 12.33 12.56 11.72
C GLU A 538 12.19 13.84 10.90
N GLU A 539 13.31 14.49 10.58
CA GLU A 539 13.35 15.71 9.75
C GLU A 539 12.90 15.42 8.31
N ALA A 540 13.34 14.29 7.75
CA ALA A 540 12.89 13.84 6.44
C ALA A 540 11.39 13.54 6.42
N LEU A 541 10.89 12.79 7.41
CA LEU A 541 9.46 12.49 7.53
C LEU A 541 8.65 13.78 7.69
N HIS A 542 9.07 14.68 8.57
CA HIS A 542 8.42 15.98 8.77
C HIS A 542 8.33 16.78 7.48
N PHE A 543 9.43 16.85 6.71
CA PHE A 543 9.45 17.54 5.42
C PHE A 543 8.44 16.96 4.41
N PHE A 544 8.31 15.64 4.33
CA PHE A 544 7.45 15.02 3.32
C PHE A 544 5.97 14.96 3.75
N THR A 545 5.68 14.82 5.04
CA THR A 545 4.31 14.51 5.50
C THR A 545 3.71 15.53 6.47
N VAL A 546 4.50 16.39 7.10
CA VAL A 546 4.01 17.29 8.16
C VAL A 546 3.98 18.73 7.68
N ASP A 547 5.12 19.39 7.58
CA ASP A 547 5.17 20.80 7.20
C ASP A 547 6.50 21.13 6.53
N ARG A 548 6.41 21.97 5.50
CA ARG A 548 7.52 22.54 4.75
C ARG A 548 7.24 23.98 4.30
N GLU A 549 6.27 24.65 4.91
CA GLU A 549 5.95 26.05 4.63
C GLU A 549 7.11 26.97 4.98
N TYR A 550 7.89 26.65 6.02
CA TYR A 550 9.09 27.41 6.41
C TYR A 550 10.09 27.60 5.26
N LEU A 551 10.13 26.70 4.27
CA LEU A 551 11.01 26.85 3.11
C LEU A 551 10.64 28.04 2.24
N TYR A 552 9.37 28.49 2.27
CA TYR A 552 9.01 29.72 1.57
C TYR A 552 9.84 30.87 2.11
N ASP A 553 9.98 31.00 3.43
CA ASP A 553 10.75 32.12 3.95
C ASP A 553 12.26 31.96 3.71
N GLU A 554 12.77 30.72 3.63
CA GLU A 554 14.20 30.46 3.41
C GLU A 554 14.66 30.61 1.94
N VAL A 555 13.86 30.17 0.97
CA VAL A 555 14.30 30.07 -0.44
C VAL A 555 13.54 30.97 -1.42
N TRP A 556 12.47 31.66 -1.01
CA TRP A 556 11.61 32.42 -1.93
C TRP A 556 12.37 33.40 -2.82
N ASP A 557 13.31 34.15 -2.26
CA ASP A 557 14.10 35.15 -3.00
C ASP A 557 15.12 34.52 -3.97
N GLN A 558 15.42 33.23 -3.81
CA GLN A 558 16.34 32.47 -4.66
C GLN A 558 15.61 31.78 -5.83
N MET A 559 14.28 31.66 -5.76
CA MET A 559 13.49 30.92 -6.74
C MET A 559 13.12 31.80 -7.95
N PRO A 560 12.94 31.19 -9.14
CA PRO A 560 12.41 31.89 -10.31
C PRO A 560 10.91 32.18 -10.13
N LEU A 561 10.58 33.25 -9.39
CA LEU A 561 9.21 33.59 -8.98
C LEU A 561 8.22 33.71 -10.14
N HIS A 562 8.68 34.22 -11.30
CA HIS A 562 7.84 34.32 -12.50
C HIS A 562 7.30 32.94 -12.95
N ARG A 563 8.11 31.88 -12.84
CA ARG A 563 7.67 30.53 -13.23
C ARG A 563 6.69 29.92 -12.23
N ILE A 564 6.94 30.11 -10.93
CA ILE A 564 5.99 29.68 -9.90
C ILE A 564 4.64 30.37 -10.13
N ARG A 565 4.69 31.68 -10.43
CA ARG A 565 3.51 32.48 -10.74
C ARG A 565 2.76 31.93 -11.95
N GLU A 566 3.46 31.62 -13.05
CA GLU A 566 2.86 31.03 -14.26
C GLU A 566 2.18 29.69 -13.99
N ASP A 567 2.86 28.76 -13.32
CA ASP A 567 2.32 27.44 -13.03
C ASP A 567 1.13 27.50 -12.06
N PHE A 568 1.22 28.35 -11.03
CA PHE A 568 0.12 28.60 -10.11
C PHE A 568 -1.08 29.24 -10.82
N GLN A 569 -0.83 30.17 -11.74
CA GLN A 569 -1.86 30.77 -12.57
C GLN A 569 -2.58 29.71 -13.41
N GLU A 570 -1.86 28.83 -14.10
CA GLU A 570 -2.44 27.76 -14.91
C GLU A 570 -3.26 26.77 -14.04
N LEU A 571 -2.77 26.41 -12.86
CA LEU A 571 -3.50 25.57 -11.89
C LEU A 571 -4.81 26.25 -11.44
N TYR A 572 -4.75 27.56 -11.15
CA TYR A 572 -5.91 28.34 -10.75
C TYR A 572 -6.96 28.43 -11.88
N TRP A 573 -6.52 28.64 -13.12
CA TRP A 573 -7.41 28.61 -14.30
C TRP A 573 -8.08 27.26 -14.50
N LEU A 574 -7.36 26.15 -14.28
CA LEU A 574 -7.96 24.81 -14.33
C LEU A 574 -9.06 24.65 -13.27
N CYS A 575 -8.87 25.24 -12.08
CA CYS A 575 -9.90 25.26 -11.05
C CYS A 575 -11.12 26.12 -11.44
N LEU A 576 -10.94 27.19 -12.23
CA LEU A 576 -12.02 28.06 -12.71
C LEU A 576 -12.80 27.47 -13.89
N LYS A 577 -12.13 26.87 -14.88
CA LYS A 577 -12.73 26.43 -16.16
C LYS A 577 -13.74 25.29 -15.98
N GLU A 578 -13.62 24.50 -14.92
CA GLU A 578 -14.56 23.39 -14.61
C GLU A 578 -15.71 23.81 -13.67
N SER A 579 -16.01 25.12 -13.58
CA SER A 579 -17.05 25.69 -12.72
C SER A 579 -18.50 25.51 -13.21
N THR A 580 -18.74 24.95 -14.39
CA THR A 580 -20.08 24.95 -15.01
C THR A 580 -20.89 23.65 -14.91
N MET A 581 -20.38 22.57 -14.31
CA MET A 581 -21.06 21.25 -14.40
C MET A 581 -21.69 20.69 -13.12
N GLN A 582 -21.42 21.21 -11.91
CA GLN A 582 -21.97 20.61 -10.67
C GLN A 582 -22.83 21.54 -9.82
N THR A 583 -22.61 22.86 -9.88
CA THR A 583 -23.40 23.83 -9.11
C THR A 583 -24.81 24.02 -9.70
N SER A 584 -24.98 23.76 -10.99
CA SER A 584 -26.24 23.97 -11.73
C SER A 584 -27.33 22.93 -11.45
N ALA A 585 -26.99 21.73 -10.96
CA ALA A 585 -27.99 20.70 -10.64
C ALA A 585 -28.77 21.02 -9.35
N LEU A 586 -28.12 21.62 -8.36
CA LEU A 586 -28.74 21.98 -7.08
C LEU A 586 -29.62 23.23 -7.22
N GLU A 587 -29.19 24.20 -8.03
CA GLU A 587 -29.96 25.43 -8.34
C GLU A 587 -31.24 25.11 -9.13
N VAL A 588 -31.18 24.17 -10.09
CA VAL A 588 -32.36 23.67 -10.81
C VAL A 588 -33.36 22.96 -9.88
N LEU A 589 -32.88 22.24 -8.87
CA LEU A 589 -33.74 21.55 -7.88
C LEU A 589 -34.42 22.55 -6.91
N ILE A 590 -33.76 23.64 -6.55
CA ILE A 590 -34.32 24.71 -5.70
C ILE A 590 -35.38 25.51 -6.49
N ASP A 591 -35.15 25.80 -7.77
CA ASP A 591 -36.11 26.52 -8.62
C ASP A 591 -37.36 25.67 -8.94
N ILE A 592 -37.22 24.35 -9.10
CA ILE A 592 -38.36 23.45 -9.33
C ILE A 592 -39.18 23.20 -8.06
N SER A 593 -38.52 23.07 -6.89
CA SER A 593 -39.21 22.82 -5.61
C SER A 593 -39.99 24.03 -5.08
N THR A 594 -39.67 25.24 -5.54
CA THR A 594 -40.34 26.50 -5.14
C THR A 594 -41.42 26.98 -6.12
N ALA A 595 -41.59 26.31 -7.27
CA ALA A 595 -42.59 26.68 -8.27
C ALA A 595 -44.02 26.35 -7.80
N ASN A 596 -44.77 27.40 -7.42
CA ASN A 596 -46.16 27.29 -6.98
C ASN A 596 -47.09 26.71 -8.06
N SER A 597 -47.97 25.81 -7.61
CA SER A 597 -48.90 24.97 -8.34
C SER A 597 -50.12 25.70 -8.92
N ASN A 598 -49.91 26.73 -9.75
CA ASN A 598 -50.99 27.38 -10.49
C ASN A 598 -50.76 27.33 -12.00
N GLY A 599 -50.98 26.15 -12.60
CA GLY A 599 -51.51 25.98 -13.96
C GLY A 599 -50.76 26.61 -15.15
N GLY A 600 -49.53 27.09 -15.00
CA GLY A 600 -48.74 27.70 -16.07
C GLY A 600 -47.38 27.02 -16.23
N ARG A 601 -46.92 26.87 -17.48
CA ARG A 601 -45.61 26.32 -17.86
C ARG A 601 -44.50 26.81 -16.92
N ILE A 602 -43.78 25.87 -16.32
CA ILE A 602 -42.53 26.14 -15.59
C ILE A 602 -41.53 26.71 -16.61
N LYS A 603 -41.19 27.99 -16.51
CA LYS A 603 -40.16 28.61 -17.34
C LYS A 603 -38.80 28.30 -16.71
N CYS A 604 -38.11 27.30 -17.24
CA CYS A 604 -36.67 27.11 -17.01
C CYS A 604 -35.89 28.05 -17.95
N SER A 605 -34.67 28.45 -17.58
CA SER A 605 -33.85 29.35 -18.41
C SER A 605 -33.42 28.66 -19.72
N GLU A 606 -33.46 29.38 -20.85
CA GLU A 606 -33.11 28.86 -22.19
C GLU A 606 -31.69 28.24 -22.25
N ASN A 607 -30.78 28.70 -21.40
CA ASN A 607 -29.41 28.19 -21.33
C ASN A 607 -29.32 26.77 -20.74
N ALA A 608 -30.25 26.37 -19.86
CA ALA A 608 -30.27 25.03 -19.26
C ALA A 608 -30.85 23.97 -20.22
N LEU A 609 -31.80 24.37 -21.06
CA LEU A 609 -32.38 23.50 -22.09
C LEU A 609 -31.41 23.32 -23.27
N THR A 610 -30.78 24.40 -23.75
CA THR A 610 -29.90 24.32 -24.93
C THR A 610 -28.69 23.41 -24.73
N LEU A 611 -28.10 23.38 -23.53
CA LEU A 611 -26.93 22.54 -23.22
C LEU A 611 -27.27 21.04 -23.05
N PHE A 612 -28.54 20.72 -22.77
CA PHE A 612 -29.03 19.34 -22.63
C PHE A 612 -29.57 18.78 -23.96
N TRP A 613 -30.08 19.65 -24.84
CA TRP A 613 -30.59 19.31 -26.17
C TRP A 613 -29.50 18.86 -27.17
N GLU A 614 -28.23 19.20 -26.94
CA GLU A 614 -27.10 18.73 -27.77
C GLU A 614 -26.68 17.28 -27.45
N LEU A 615 -27.17 16.69 -26.35
CA LEU A 615 -26.73 15.37 -25.87
C LEU A 615 -27.66 14.20 -26.21
N LEU A 616 -28.81 14.44 -26.83
CA LEU A 616 -29.81 13.39 -27.08
C LEU A 616 -30.46 13.54 -28.46
N HIS A 617 -30.06 12.69 -29.39
CA HIS A 617 -30.87 12.28 -30.53
C HIS A 617 -31.04 10.77 -30.48
N ASP A 618 -32.24 10.29 -30.17
CA ASP A 618 -33.14 9.63 -31.13
C ASP A 618 -34.40 9.11 -30.43
N GLU A 619 -35.46 9.01 -31.23
CA GLU A 619 -36.87 8.80 -30.85
C GLU A 619 -37.20 7.38 -30.31
N TYR A 620 -38.25 7.29 -29.48
CA TYR A 620 -39.53 6.62 -29.77
C TYR A 620 -40.32 6.36 -28.48
N SER A 621 -41.64 6.57 -28.58
CA SER A 621 -42.63 6.23 -27.56
C SER A 621 -43.38 4.96 -27.96
N GLN A 622 -43.76 4.13 -26.98
CA GLN A 622 -45.01 3.34 -26.95
C GLN A 622 -45.16 2.59 -25.60
N GLU A 623 -46.41 2.46 -25.14
CA GLU A 623 -46.84 1.70 -23.94
C GLU A 623 -46.57 0.19 -24.10
N ILE A 624 -46.57 -0.59 -23.00
CA ILE A 624 -47.16 -1.96 -22.85
C ILE A 624 -46.56 -2.70 -21.61
N GLU A 625 -47.38 -3.59 -21.02
CA GLU A 625 -47.17 -4.67 -20.03
C GLU A 625 -45.79 -5.37 -19.98
N TYR A 626 -45.49 -6.05 -18.86
CA TYR A 626 -44.25 -6.77 -18.48
C TYR A 626 -43.44 -7.45 -19.62
N ALA A 627 -44.08 -8.03 -20.64
CA ALA A 627 -43.42 -8.59 -21.82
C ALA A 627 -42.71 -7.55 -22.71
N SER A 628 -43.07 -6.28 -22.60
CA SER A 628 -42.50 -5.15 -23.34
C SER A 628 -41.32 -4.51 -22.62
N MET A 629 -41.28 -4.51 -21.28
CA MET A 629 -40.05 -4.21 -20.52
C MET A 629 -38.92 -5.17 -20.93
N LYS A 630 -39.24 -6.47 -21.02
CA LYS A 630 -38.30 -7.49 -21.47
C LYS A 630 -37.78 -7.21 -22.89
N ARG A 631 -38.68 -6.91 -23.82
CA ARG A 631 -38.33 -6.57 -25.22
C ARG A 631 -37.54 -5.28 -25.36
N ALA A 632 -37.80 -4.26 -24.54
CA ALA A 632 -37.04 -3.01 -24.54
C ALA A 632 -35.59 -3.22 -24.06
N ILE A 633 -35.42 -3.98 -22.98
CA ILE A 633 -34.10 -4.40 -22.47
C ILE A 633 -33.36 -5.20 -23.54
N GLU A 634 -34.01 -6.18 -24.18
CA GLU A 634 -33.43 -7.01 -25.23
C GLU A 634 -33.07 -6.22 -26.51
N LYS A 635 -33.91 -5.26 -26.92
CA LYS A 635 -33.71 -4.42 -28.11
C LYS A 635 -32.46 -3.55 -27.98
N HIS A 636 -32.32 -2.81 -26.88
CA HIS A 636 -31.19 -1.90 -26.70
C HIS A 636 -29.87 -2.65 -26.44
N TRP A 637 -29.93 -3.83 -25.83
CA TRP A 637 -28.77 -4.74 -25.79
C TRP A 637 -28.35 -5.24 -27.17
N LYS A 638 -29.30 -5.51 -28.06
CA LYS A 638 -28.99 -5.92 -29.42
C LYS A 638 -28.34 -4.79 -30.22
N GLU A 639 -28.91 -3.59 -30.18
CA GLU A 639 -28.38 -2.40 -30.86
C GLU A 639 -26.96 -2.04 -30.41
N PHE A 640 -26.63 -2.30 -29.14
CA PHE A 640 -25.28 -2.11 -28.61
C PHE A 640 -24.26 -3.14 -29.12
N CYS A 641 -24.60 -4.43 -29.09
CA CYS A 641 -23.72 -5.49 -29.59
C CYS A 641 -23.38 -5.32 -31.08
N ASP A 642 -24.30 -4.70 -31.84
CA ASP A 642 -24.16 -4.52 -33.29
C ASP A 642 -23.35 -3.27 -33.66
N ASN A 643 -23.22 -2.25 -32.78
CA ASN A 643 -22.72 -0.92 -33.15
C ASN A 643 -21.48 -0.40 -32.39
N TYR A 644 -21.05 -1.02 -31.29
CA TYR A 644 -19.97 -0.46 -30.45
C TYR A 644 -18.78 -1.41 -30.27
N GLN A 645 -17.62 -1.06 -30.85
CA GLN A 645 -16.36 -1.81 -30.72
C GLN A 645 -15.31 -1.15 -29.80
N GLU A 646 -15.58 0.00 -29.16
CA GLU A 646 -14.61 0.71 -28.31
C GLU A 646 -15.10 0.97 -26.87
N TYR A 647 -14.14 0.90 -25.93
CA TYR A 647 -14.12 1.21 -24.49
C TYR A 647 -15.41 1.06 -23.65
N GLN A 648 -15.41 0.07 -22.75
CA GLN A 648 -16.64 -0.60 -22.27
C GLN A 648 -17.12 -0.30 -20.84
N LYS A 649 -16.41 0.45 -19.99
CA LYS A 649 -16.90 0.74 -18.62
C LYS A 649 -17.97 1.84 -18.57
N ASP A 650 -17.77 2.94 -19.30
CA ASP A 650 -18.79 4.00 -19.41
C ASP A 650 -19.99 3.55 -20.24
N ALA A 651 -19.79 2.60 -21.16
CA ALA A 651 -20.88 1.97 -21.91
C ALA A 651 -21.87 1.23 -20.99
N VAL A 652 -21.40 0.42 -20.04
CA VAL A 652 -22.29 -0.28 -19.09
C VAL A 652 -23.09 0.73 -18.25
N LYS A 653 -22.46 1.82 -17.80
CA LYS A 653 -23.13 2.91 -17.06
C LYS A 653 -24.20 3.59 -17.91
N ASN A 654 -23.85 4.04 -19.12
CA ASN A 654 -24.78 4.73 -20.01
C ASN A 654 -25.97 3.86 -20.40
N ILE A 655 -25.73 2.58 -20.69
CA ILE A 655 -26.82 1.71 -21.11
C ILE A 655 -27.68 1.28 -19.92
N THR A 656 -27.08 1.06 -18.75
CA THR A 656 -27.85 0.87 -17.52
C THR A 656 -28.75 2.09 -17.28
N PHE A 657 -28.22 3.30 -17.45
CA PHE A 657 -29.01 4.53 -17.37
C PHE A 657 -30.16 4.56 -18.38
N HIS A 658 -29.93 4.20 -19.65
CA HIS A 658 -30.99 4.17 -20.67
C HIS A 658 -32.03 3.07 -20.44
N VAL A 659 -31.60 1.87 -20.05
CA VAL A 659 -32.47 0.74 -19.70
C VAL A 659 -33.40 1.14 -18.57
N PHE A 660 -32.86 1.67 -17.47
CA PHE A 660 -33.66 2.09 -16.33
C PHE A 660 -34.50 3.33 -16.64
N THR A 661 -34.03 4.27 -17.48
CA THR A 661 -34.87 5.38 -18.00
C THR A 661 -36.12 4.84 -18.68
N ASN A 662 -35.99 3.86 -19.57
CA ASN A 662 -37.13 3.29 -20.28
C ASN A 662 -38.06 2.50 -19.34
N VAL A 663 -37.49 1.72 -18.41
CA VAL A 663 -38.29 1.03 -17.38
C VAL A 663 -39.10 2.06 -16.57
N PHE A 664 -38.50 3.15 -16.13
CA PHE A 664 -39.17 4.19 -15.35
C PHE A 664 -40.21 4.99 -16.17
N LEU A 665 -40.00 5.17 -17.47
CA LEU A 665 -40.98 5.80 -18.38
C LEU A 665 -42.29 5.00 -18.51
N VAL A 666 -42.21 3.66 -18.42
CA VAL A 666 -43.35 2.78 -18.75
C VAL A 666 -43.96 2.07 -17.55
N THR A 667 -43.48 2.34 -16.33
CA THR A 667 -43.95 1.71 -15.09
C THR A 667 -44.39 2.75 -14.07
N ASN A 668 -45.30 2.38 -13.17
CA ASN A 668 -45.54 3.15 -11.95
C ASN A 668 -44.68 2.66 -10.79
N GLN A 669 -44.64 3.45 -9.71
CA GLN A 669 -43.83 3.17 -8.53
C GLN A 669 -44.13 1.79 -7.91
N LYS A 670 -45.41 1.44 -7.77
CA LYS A 670 -45.83 0.18 -7.16
C LYS A 670 -45.34 -1.02 -7.97
N GLU A 671 -45.50 -0.97 -9.29
CA GLU A 671 -45.01 -2.00 -10.21
C GLU A 671 -43.49 -2.17 -10.12
N ARG A 672 -42.74 -1.06 -10.07
CA ARG A 672 -41.28 -1.10 -9.97
C ARG A 672 -40.80 -1.71 -8.66
N LEU A 673 -41.38 -1.32 -7.53
CA LEU A 673 -40.97 -1.83 -6.23
C LEU A 673 -41.29 -3.33 -6.12
N GLN A 674 -42.51 -3.75 -6.47
CA GLN A 674 -42.90 -5.16 -6.47
C GLN A 674 -42.02 -6.04 -7.38
N ALA A 675 -41.54 -5.50 -8.50
CA ALA A 675 -40.67 -6.20 -9.43
C ALA A 675 -39.19 -5.84 -9.30
N TRP A 676 -38.76 -5.08 -8.28
CA TRP A 676 -37.45 -4.42 -8.24
C TRP A 676 -36.29 -5.40 -8.39
N ASN A 677 -36.26 -6.42 -7.53
CA ASN A 677 -35.25 -7.47 -7.56
C ASN A 677 -35.26 -8.22 -8.90
N SER A 678 -36.44 -8.48 -9.46
CA SER A 678 -36.59 -9.17 -10.75
C SER A 678 -36.05 -8.32 -11.91
N ILE A 679 -36.34 -7.02 -11.93
CA ILE A 679 -35.87 -6.08 -12.95
C ILE A 679 -34.34 -5.99 -12.92
N VAL A 680 -33.76 -5.75 -11.74
CA VAL A 680 -32.30 -5.60 -11.58
C VAL A 680 -31.57 -6.90 -11.91
N ASN A 681 -32.08 -8.04 -11.43
CA ASN A 681 -31.50 -9.35 -11.74
C ASN A 681 -31.60 -9.67 -13.22
N TYR A 682 -32.74 -9.41 -13.85
CA TYR A 682 -32.92 -9.66 -15.28
C TYR A 682 -31.99 -8.79 -16.14
N ALA A 683 -31.84 -7.50 -15.80
CA ALA A 683 -30.93 -6.61 -16.48
C ALA A 683 -29.47 -7.08 -16.36
N TYR A 684 -29.06 -7.51 -15.15
CA TYR A 684 -27.74 -8.09 -14.92
C TYR A 684 -27.51 -9.40 -15.67
N ASP A 685 -28.44 -10.36 -15.57
CA ASP A 685 -28.30 -11.66 -16.22
C ASP A 685 -28.27 -11.49 -17.75
N SER A 686 -29.04 -10.54 -18.28
CA SER A 686 -29.01 -10.14 -19.69
C SER A 686 -27.66 -9.52 -20.09
N LEU A 687 -27.07 -8.66 -19.24
CA LEU A 687 -25.72 -8.11 -19.42
C LEU A 687 -24.69 -9.23 -19.51
N VAL A 688 -24.66 -10.12 -18.52
CA VAL A 688 -23.69 -11.23 -18.45
C VAL A 688 -23.86 -12.17 -19.64
N GLN A 689 -25.08 -12.55 -20.00
CA GLN A 689 -25.35 -13.43 -21.13
C GLN A 689 -24.86 -12.81 -22.44
N LYS A 690 -25.03 -11.50 -22.63
CA LYS A 690 -24.54 -10.79 -23.83
C LYS A 690 -23.04 -10.60 -23.83
N GLN A 691 -22.41 -10.29 -22.69
CA GLN A 691 -20.96 -10.22 -22.55
C GLN A 691 -20.28 -11.58 -22.78
N ALA A 692 -20.92 -12.68 -22.36
CA ALA A 692 -20.45 -14.04 -22.63
C ALA A 692 -20.49 -14.38 -24.13
N GLN A 693 -21.49 -13.88 -24.87
CA GLN A 693 -21.63 -14.09 -26.31
C GLN A 693 -20.65 -13.26 -27.15
N SER A 694 -20.15 -12.14 -26.64
CA SER A 694 -19.31 -11.19 -27.37
C SER A 694 -17.79 -11.35 -27.16
N LYS A 695 -17.31 -12.46 -26.57
CA LYS A 695 -15.89 -12.73 -26.24
C LYS A 695 -15.23 -11.72 -25.28
N LEU A 696 -16.00 -10.90 -24.58
CA LEU A 696 -15.52 -9.82 -23.68
C LEU A 696 -15.41 -10.28 -22.22
N HIS A 697 -14.65 -11.35 -21.97
CA HIS A 697 -14.62 -12.02 -20.66
C HIS A 697 -13.86 -11.23 -19.58
N ALA A 698 -13.01 -10.26 -19.98
CA ALA A 698 -12.17 -9.49 -19.06
C ALA A 698 -12.89 -8.31 -18.36
N LEU A 699 -14.17 -8.07 -18.65
CA LEU A 699 -14.94 -6.88 -18.23
C LEU A 699 -16.26 -7.21 -17.51
N ILE A 700 -16.41 -8.45 -17.03
CA ILE A 700 -17.63 -8.88 -16.33
C ILE A 700 -17.68 -8.18 -14.98
N MET A 701 -18.57 -7.19 -14.88
CA MET A 701 -18.95 -6.58 -13.61
C MET A 701 -19.62 -7.63 -12.75
N THR A 702 -19.26 -7.70 -11.47
CA THR A 702 -19.93 -8.60 -10.53
C THR A 702 -21.36 -8.10 -10.26
N LYS A 703 -22.26 -9.02 -9.91
CA LYS A 703 -23.65 -8.66 -9.56
C LYS A 703 -23.76 -7.59 -8.47
N PRO A 704 -22.93 -7.60 -7.41
CA PRO A 704 -22.90 -6.52 -6.42
C PRO A 704 -22.47 -5.16 -7.00
N GLU A 705 -21.42 -5.14 -7.84
CA GLU A 705 -20.97 -3.90 -8.51
C GLU A 705 -22.05 -3.33 -9.43
N TYR A 706 -22.77 -4.19 -10.15
CA TYR A 706 -23.88 -3.77 -11.01
C TYR A 706 -25.07 -3.21 -10.21
N LYS A 707 -25.43 -3.87 -9.11
CA LYS A 707 -26.47 -3.36 -8.20
C LYS A 707 -26.10 -1.98 -7.65
N SER A 708 -24.82 -1.77 -7.29
CA SER A 708 -24.36 -0.45 -6.85
C SER A 708 -24.46 0.59 -7.95
N LEU A 709 -24.00 0.28 -9.16
CA LEU A 709 -24.13 1.15 -10.32
C LEU A 709 -25.58 1.56 -10.58
N VAL A 710 -26.52 0.60 -10.51
CA VAL A 710 -27.94 0.89 -10.67
C VAL A 710 -28.41 1.89 -9.60
N ARG A 711 -28.06 1.67 -8.32
CA ARG A 711 -28.43 2.58 -7.23
C ARG A 711 -27.94 4.00 -7.48
N ASP A 712 -26.68 4.15 -7.89
CA ASP A 712 -26.08 5.46 -8.19
C ASP A 712 -26.78 6.18 -9.35
N LEU A 713 -27.34 5.42 -10.30
CA LEU A 713 -28.01 5.97 -11.48
C LEU A 713 -29.49 6.31 -11.26
N ILE A 714 -30.16 5.74 -10.25
CA ILE A 714 -31.61 5.95 -10.01
C ILE A 714 -32.00 7.43 -9.94
N PRO A 715 -31.31 8.33 -9.21
CA PRO A 715 -31.69 9.73 -9.12
C PRO A 715 -31.65 10.42 -10.49
N PHE A 716 -30.61 10.13 -11.27
CA PHE A 716 -30.44 10.66 -12.61
C PHE A 716 -31.49 10.11 -13.57
N VAL A 717 -31.82 8.82 -13.46
CA VAL A 717 -32.89 8.17 -14.24
C VAL A 717 -34.22 8.86 -13.97
N LYS A 718 -34.59 9.06 -12.70
CA LYS A 718 -35.84 9.74 -12.30
C LYS A 718 -35.90 11.16 -12.87
N LEU A 719 -34.81 11.92 -12.77
CA LEU A 719 -34.71 13.27 -13.33
C LEU A 719 -34.90 13.27 -14.85
N ASN A 720 -34.22 12.38 -15.57
CA ASN A 720 -34.33 12.25 -17.03
C ASN A 720 -35.76 11.88 -17.47
N VAL A 721 -36.43 10.99 -16.74
CA VAL A 721 -37.82 10.60 -17.01
C VAL A 721 -38.77 11.78 -16.82
N ILE A 722 -38.58 12.60 -15.77
CA ILE A 722 -39.36 13.81 -15.54
C ILE A 722 -39.16 14.80 -16.70
N LEU A 723 -37.92 15.06 -17.11
CA LEU A 723 -37.59 15.96 -18.22
C LEU A 723 -38.25 15.50 -19.53
N LYS A 724 -38.10 14.22 -19.89
CA LYS A 724 -38.79 13.63 -21.06
C LYS A 724 -40.32 13.72 -20.97
N SER A 725 -40.88 13.62 -19.76
CA SER A 725 -42.32 13.72 -19.52
C SER A 725 -42.84 15.16 -19.58
N LEU A 726 -41.96 16.17 -19.47
CA LEU A 726 -42.30 17.59 -19.67
C LEU A 726 -42.29 17.99 -21.15
N GLU A 727 -41.54 17.28 -21.99
CA GLU A 727 -41.42 17.50 -23.44
C GLU A 727 -42.53 16.82 -24.25
N LEU A 728 -43.10 15.72 -23.74
CA LEU A 728 -44.20 14.98 -24.34
C LEU A 728 -45.54 15.29 -23.63
N PRO A 729 -46.71 15.13 -24.29
CA PRO A 729 -48.00 15.16 -23.61
C PRO A 729 -48.10 13.93 -22.68
N CYS A 730 -47.57 14.03 -21.46
CA CYS A 730 -47.58 12.92 -20.53
C CYS A 730 -49.03 12.63 -20.09
N LYS A 731 -49.56 11.48 -20.51
CA LYS A 731 -50.90 11.00 -20.12
C LYS A 731 -50.99 10.56 -18.65
N ASN A 732 -49.85 10.47 -17.94
CA ASN A 732 -49.78 9.89 -16.59
C ASN A 732 -49.24 10.88 -15.53
N THR A 733 -50.04 11.89 -15.22
CA THR A 733 -49.74 12.92 -14.20
C THR A 733 -49.49 12.32 -12.80
N VAL A 734 -50.01 11.11 -12.53
CA VAL A 734 -49.81 10.40 -11.26
C VAL A 734 -48.37 9.89 -11.13
N ALA A 735 -47.80 9.31 -12.20
CA ALA A 735 -46.41 8.87 -12.22
C ALA A 735 -45.44 10.04 -12.05
N LEU A 736 -45.71 11.19 -12.70
CA LEU A 736 -44.88 12.39 -12.57
C LEU A 736 -44.86 12.94 -11.14
N LYS A 737 -46.04 13.03 -10.49
CA LYS A 737 -46.16 13.48 -9.09
C LYS A 737 -45.42 12.55 -8.12
N SER A 738 -45.51 11.23 -8.34
CA SER A 738 -44.79 10.23 -7.56
C SER A 738 -43.26 10.38 -7.71
N MET A 739 -42.74 10.57 -8.92
CA MET A 739 -41.30 10.77 -9.14
C MET A 739 -40.77 12.10 -8.55
N LEU A 740 -41.56 13.18 -8.61
CA LEU A 740 -41.20 14.45 -7.96
C LEU A 740 -41.13 14.31 -6.44
N GLN A 741 -42.06 13.56 -5.84
CA GLN A 741 -42.02 13.25 -4.41
C GLN A 741 -40.77 12.42 -4.06
N GLU A 742 -40.43 11.41 -4.87
CA GLU A 742 -39.24 10.57 -4.65
C GLU A 742 -37.93 11.36 -4.77
N LEU A 743 -37.83 12.31 -5.72
CA LEU A 743 -36.67 13.21 -5.80
C LEU A 743 -36.58 14.14 -4.59
N ASN A 744 -37.71 14.66 -4.13
CA ASN A 744 -37.74 15.46 -2.91
C ASN A 744 -37.28 14.65 -1.69
N GLU A 745 -37.72 13.39 -1.54
CA GLU A 745 -37.23 12.49 -0.49
C GLU A 745 -35.71 12.26 -0.60
N HIS A 746 -35.17 12.10 -1.80
CA HIS A 746 -33.73 11.97 -2.03
C HIS A 746 -32.95 13.24 -1.68
N THR A 747 -33.54 14.44 -1.86
CA THR A 747 -32.90 15.69 -1.40
C THR A 747 -32.89 15.83 0.12
N VAL A 748 -33.86 15.22 0.81
CA VAL A 748 -33.94 15.23 2.28
C VAL A 748 -33.03 14.16 2.91
N SER A 749 -32.82 13.02 2.25
CA SER A 749 -31.90 11.97 2.71
C SER A 749 -31.08 11.38 1.54
N PRO A 750 -29.92 11.97 1.20
CA PRO A 750 -29.10 11.52 0.06
C PRO A 750 -28.39 10.18 0.29
N ALA A 751 -28.46 9.63 1.51
CA ALA A 751 -27.79 8.38 1.87
C ALA A 751 -28.60 7.11 1.57
N LEU A 752 -29.94 7.21 1.47
CA LEU A 752 -30.85 6.07 1.35
C LEU A 752 -31.89 6.34 0.25
N SER A 753 -31.97 5.45 -0.73
CA SER A 753 -33.04 5.49 -1.73
C SER A 753 -34.32 4.82 -1.22
N ARG A 754 -35.44 5.11 -1.87
CA ARG A 754 -36.71 4.45 -1.58
C ARG A 754 -36.66 2.96 -1.94
N GLU A 755 -35.91 2.63 -2.97
CA GLU A 755 -35.61 1.26 -3.40
C GLU A 755 -34.81 0.50 -2.31
N ASP A 756 -33.88 1.15 -1.62
CA ASP A 756 -33.18 0.56 -0.47
C ASP A 756 -34.14 0.27 0.70
N CYS A 757 -35.02 1.22 1.02
CA CYS A 757 -36.04 1.04 2.06
C CYS A 757 -36.97 -0.14 1.74
N TYR A 758 -37.33 -0.30 0.47
CA TYR A 758 -38.13 -1.43 0.02
C TYR A 758 -37.40 -2.77 0.18
N GLU A 759 -36.13 -2.86 -0.25
CA GLU A 759 -35.32 -4.08 -0.06
C GLU A 759 -35.19 -4.45 1.42
N ILE A 760 -34.95 -3.46 2.30
CA ILE A 760 -34.86 -3.67 3.75
C ILE A 760 -36.15 -4.28 4.31
N ILE A 761 -37.30 -3.67 4.00
CA ILE A 761 -38.58 -4.13 4.56
C ILE A 761 -39.03 -5.46 3.97
N ALA A 762 -38.78 -5.69 2.67
CA ALA A 762 -39.07 -6.97 2.03
C ALA A 762 -38.23 -8.11 2.65
N ALA A 763 -36.94 -7.86 2.92
CA ALA A 763 -36.07 -8.79 3.61
C ALA A 763 -36.56 -9.10 5.04
N LYS A 764 -36.97 -8.08 5.80
CA LYS A 764 -37.53 -8.26 7.16
C LYS A 764 -38.81 -9.09 7.16
N LEU A 765 -39.73 -8.80 6.24
CA LEU A 765 -41.04 -9.46 6.21
C LEU A 765 -41.02 -10.81 5.47
N GLY A 766 -39.93 -11.12 4.77
CA GLY A 766 -39.79 -12.32 3.95
C GLY A 766 -40.76 -12.35 2.76
N THR A 767 -41.18 -11.18 2.25
CA THR A 767 -42.15 -11.05 1.16
C THR A 767 -41.95 -9.75 0.39
N ASP A 768 -42.15 -9.80 -0.93
CA ASP A 768 -42.17 -8.63 -1.83
C ASP A 768 -43.59 -8.01 -1.94
N ASP A 769 -44.60 -8.59 -1.28
CA ASP A 769 -45.98 -8.06 -1.24
C ASP A 769 -46.14 -7.01 -0.11
N VAL A 770 -45.51 -5.84 -0.31
CA VAL A 770 -45.48 -4.74 0.66
C VAL A 770 -45.70 -3.40 -0.03
N ASP A 771 -46.73 -2.65 0.38
CA ASP A 771 -46.96 -1.29 -0.12
C ASP A 771 -46.18 -0.27 0.74
N LEU A 772 -45.02 0.19 0.26
CA LEU A 772 -44.19 1.19 0.94
C LEU A 772 -44.83 2.60 0.89
N VAL A 773 -45.30 3.11 2.03
CA VAL A 773 -46.04 4.39 2.13
C VAL A 773 -45.08 5.58 2.25
N SER A 774 -44.14 5.53 3.19
CA SER A 774 -43.14 6.58 3.43
C SER A 774 -41.99 6.05 4.28
N PHE A 775 -40.88 6.78 4.31
CA PHE A 775 -39.81 6.52 5.27
C PHE A 775 -39.29 7.83 5.88
N LYS A 776 -38.70 7.73 7.06
CA LYS A 776 -38.06 8.85 7.77
C LYS A 776 -36.69 8.42 8.28
N VAL A 777 -35.68 9.23 8.01
CA VAL A 777 -34.31 9.04 8.49
C VAL A 777 -34.04 10.11 9.54
N ASP A 778 -33.70 9.66 10.75
CA ASP A 778 -33.29 10.51 11.87
C ASP A 778 -31.80 10.28 12.11
N TYR A 779 -30.95 11.21 11.65
CA TYR A 779 -29.49 11.15 11.86
C TYR A 779 -29.18 11.33 13.35
N LEU A 780 -28.33 10.44 13.87
CA LEU A 780 -27.88 10.46 15.26
C LEU A 780 -26.65 11.36 15.39
N ASP A 781 -26.44 11.89 16.59
CA ASP A 781 -25.31 12.78 16.93
C ASP A 781 -23.96 12.16 16.53
N SER A 782 -23.09 12.95 15.89
CA SER A 782 -21.72 12.60 15.49
C SER A 782 -20.85 12.15 16.67
N SER A 783 -21.24 12.48 17.90
CA SER A 783 -20.58 11.99 19.13
C SER A 783 -20.83 10.50 19.40
N MET A 784 -21.83 9.86 18.78
CA MET A 784 -22.05 8.42 18.92
C MET A 784 -21.03 7.62 18.07
N GLY A 785 -20.22 6.79 18.73
CA GLY A 785 -19.31 5.80 18.14
C GLY A 785 -17.98 6.34 17.56
N PHE A 786 -17.00 5.46 17.35
CA PHE A 786 -15.63 5.86 17.03
C PHE A 786 -15.37 6.03 15.51
N MET A 787 -15.83 5.08 14.68
CA MET A 787 -15.47 4.99 13.25
C MET A 787 -16.63 5.20 12.25
N GLY A 788 -17.85 5.49 12.71
CA GLY A 788 -19.04 5.55 11.85
C GLY A 788 -20.00 6.70 12.18
N GLU A 789 -20.86 7.01 11.21
CA GLU A 789 -22.05 7.84 11.38
C GLU A 789 -23.27 6.92 11.49
N TYR A 790 -24.30 7.35 12.24
CA TYR A 790 -25.44 6.49 12.54
C TYR A 790 -26.76 7.22 12.30
N ALA A 791 -27.79 6.48 11.88
CA ALA A 791 -29.14 7.01 11.73
C ALA A 791 -30.19 5.98 12.16
N LYS A 792 -31.38 6.45 12.53
CA LYS A 792 -32.57 5.63 12.71
C LYS A 792 -33.44 5.74 11.48
N LEU A 793 -33.84 4.61 10.92
CA LEU A 793 -34.75 4.54 9.77
C LEU A 793 -36.10 4.00 10.22
N ASN A 794 -37.15 4.79 10.02
CA ASN A 794 -38.53 4.39 10.23
C ASN A 794 -39.20 4.19 8.87
N ILE A 795 -39.66 2.97 8.58
CA ILE A 795 -40.35 2.62 7.34
C ILE A 795 -41.82 2.38 7.64
N LEU A 796 -42.71 3.15 7.01
CA LEU A 796 -44.15 2.96 7.07
C LEU A 796 -44.62 2.15 5.86
N VAL A 797 -45.26 1.01 6.11
CA VAL A 797 -45.83 0.16 5.08
C VAL A 797 -47.31 -0.09 5.30
N ASN A 798 -48.04 -0.33 4.22
CA ASN A 798 -49.41 -0.81 4.26
C ASN A 798 -49.41 -2.30 3.88
N ARG A 799 -49.83 -3.15 4.80
CA ARG A 799 -49.94 -4.59 4.60
C ARG A 799 -51.31 -5.04 5.11
N LEU A 800 -52.02 -5.84 4.32
CA LEU A 800 -53.37 -6.32 4.67
C LEU A 800 -54.36 -5.20 5.06
N LYS A 801 -54.25 -4.02 4.43
CA LYS A 801 -55.04 -2.80 4.72
C LYS A 801 -54.78 -2.21 6.11
N LYS A 802 -53.64 -2.51 6.73
CA LYS A 802 -53.21 -1.93 8.00
C LYS A 802 -51.85 -1.26 7.83
N GLU A 803 -51.70 -0.08 8.41
CA GLU A 803 -50.43 0.63 8.47
C GLU A 803 -49.56 0.07 9.60
N GLU A 804 -48.30 -0.22 9.26
CA GLU A 804 -47.30 -0.73 10.18
C GLU A 804 -45.99 0.06 10.03
N THR A 805 -45.44 0.53 11.14
CA THR A 805 -44.13 1.20 11.17
C THR A 805 -43.07 0.24 11.67
N HIS A 806 -42.02 0.05 10.88
CA HIS A 806 -40.86 -0.79 11.19
C HIS A 806 -39.62 0.09 11.41
N LYS A 807 -38.86 -0.20 12.47
CA LYS A 807 -37.69 0.59 12.88
C LYS A 807 -36.40 -0.16 12.60
N PHE A 808 -35.41 0.57 12.10
CA PHE A 808 -34.10 0.05 11.72
C PHE A 808 -33.00 0.98 12.21
N PHE A 809 -31.82 0.41 12.41
CA PHE A 809 -30.59 1.14 12.71
C PHE A 809 -29.68 1.13 11.48
N ILE A 810 -29.26 2.31 11.05
CA ILE A 810 -28.42 2.49 9.87
C ILE A 810 -27.03 2.91 10.35
N LYS A 811 -26.03 2.10 10.01
CA LYS A 811 -24.61 2.47 10.13
C LYS A 811 -24.18 3.02 8.77
N LEU A 812 -24.01 4.32 8.68
CA LEU A 812 -23.58 5.01 7.48
C LEU A 812 -22.07 4.81 7.30
N VAL A 813 -21.69 4.51 6.06
CA VAL A 813 -20.32 4.62 5.58
C VAL A 813 -20.19 6.06 5.08
N PRO A 814 -19.33 6.90 5.69
CA PRO A 814 -19.25 8.31 5.32
C PRO A 814 -19.04 8.51 3.82
N GLN A 815 -19.93 9.29 3.19
CA GLN A 815 -20.06 9.42 1.72
C GLN A 815 -19.06 10.37 1.08
N ILE A 816 -18.60 11.39 1.81
CA ILE A 816 -17.32 12.00 1.44
C ILE A 816 -16.34 10.87 1.69
N ILE A 817 -15.47 10.60 0.72
CA ILE A 817 -14.20 9.88 0.89
C ILE A 817 -14.19 8.44 0.30
N ASP A 818 -14.09 8.32 -1.03
CA ASP A 818 -13.65 7.08 -1.71
C ASP A 818 -12.11 6.97 -1.87
N GLU A 819 -11.40 8.08 -1.65
CA GLU A 819 -9.93 8.24 -1.84
C GLU A 819 -9.26 9.00 -0.69
N LEU A 820 -9.98 9.25 0.39
CA LEU A 820 -9.59 10.18 1.45
C LEU A 820 -9.60 9.51 2.85
N ARG A 821 -9.70 8.17 2.95
CA ARG A 821 -9.71 7.40 4.21
C ARG A 821 -8.79 6.23 4.04
N GLY A 822 -7.59 6.37 4.63
CA GLY A 822 -6.50 5.41 4.55
C GLY A 822 -7.00 3.97 4.63
N GLY A 823 -6.35 3.09 3.87
CA GLY A 823 -6.84 1.75 3.52
C GLY A 823 -7.49 0.93 4.64
N TRP A 824 -7.12 1.16 5.89
CA TRP A 824 -7.71 0.55 7.09
C TRP A 824 -9.23 0.79 7.24
N LEU A 825 -9.75 2.01 7.08
CA LEU A 825 -11.20 2.29 7.23
C LEU A 825 -12.04 1.58 6.15
N LYS A 826 -11.50 1.48 4.94
CA LYS A 826 -12.11 0.72 3.85
C LYS A 826 -12.07 -0.77 4.13
N ILE A 827 -10.98 -1.27 4.73
CA ILE A 827 -10.86 -2.67 5.17
C ILE A 827 -11.84 -2.97 6.31
N SER A 828 -11.97 -2.12 7.34
CA SER A 828 -12.86 -2.38 8.48
C SER A 828 -14.33 -2.50 8.10
N VAL A 829 -14.82 -1.58 7.25
CA VAL A 829 -16.20 -1.64 6.74
C VAL A 829 -16.43 -2.91 5.92
N LYS A 830 -15.46 -3.28 5.07
CA LYS A 830 -15.53 -4.54 4.30
C LYS A 830 -15.52 -5.77 5.19
N LYS A 831 -14.72 -5.80 6.27
CA LYS A 831 -14.66 -6.92 7.21
C LYS A 831 -16.00 -7.15 7.90
N GLU A 832 -16.60 -6.08 8.43
CA GLU A 832 -17.90 -6.15 9.09
C GLU A 832 -19.00 -6.59 8.10
N ALA A 833 -19.00 -6.04 6.89
CA ALA A 833 -19.89 -6.44 5.81
C ALA A 833 -19.82 -7.93 5.45
N GLU A 834 -18.61 -8.45 5.24
CA GLU A 834 -18.37 -9.85 4.88
C GLU A 834 -18.85 -10.82 5.97
N LEU A 835 -18.73 -10.42 7.25
CA LEU A 835 -19.26 -11.20 8.36
C LEU A 835 -20.78 -11.40 8.25
N TYR A 836 -21.53 -10.31 8.09
CA TYR A 836 -22.99 -10.39 8.02
C TYR A 836 -23.47 -11.06 6.72
N LEU A 837 -22.92 -10.65 5.57
CA LEU A 837 -23.43 -11.09 4.26
C LEU A 837 -22.99 -12.49 3.84
N ARG A 838 -21.81 -12.92 4.26
CA ARG A 838 -21.25 -14.20 3.83
C ARG A 838 -21.11 -15.17 4.98
N PHE A 839 -20.46 -14.81 6.07
CA PHE A 839 -20.22 -15.76 7.16
C PHE A 839 -21.53 -16.18 7.86
N ILE A 840 -22.30 -15.23 8.40
CA ILE A 840 -23.57 -15.51 9.10
C ILE A 840 -24.59 -16.11 8.13
N ALA A 841 -24.73 -15.54 6.93
CA ALA A 841 -25.66 -16.05 5.92
C ALA A 841 -25.32 -17.48 5.47
N MET A 842 -24.03 -17.81 5.31
CA MET A 842 -23.59 -19.16 4.95
C MET A 842 -23.84 -20.15 6.08
N ALA A 843 -23.56 -19.77 7.33
CA ALA A 843 -23.86 -20.60 8.48
C ALA A 843 -25.36 -20.98 8.52
N ARG A 844 -26.24 -20.00 8.30
CA ARG A 844 -27.70 -20.23 8.23
C ARG A 844 -28.08 -21.16 7.08
N LYS A 845 -27.58 -20.92 5.87
CA LYS A 845 -27.85 -21.78 4.70
C LYS A 845 -27.41 -23.23 4.90
N LEU A 846 -26.42 -23.46 5.76
CA LEU A 846 -25.92 -24.80 6.11
C LEU A 846 -26.63 -25.42 7.33
N GLY A 847 -27.70 -24.78 7.82
CA GLY A 847 -28.54 -25.28 8.91
C GLY A 847 -28.08 -24.89 10.31
N PHE A 848 -27.22 -23.88 10.45
CA PHE A 848 -26.71 -23.40 11.73
C PHE A 848 -27.45 -22.15 12.22
N GLU A 849 -28.77 -22.01 11.97
CA GLU A 849 -29.51 -20.77 12.28
C GLU A 849 -29.60 -20.45 13.77
N LYS A 850 -29.57 -21.45 14.67
CA LYS A 850 -29.65 -21.18 16.12
C LYS A 850 -28.35 -20.61 16.68
N VAL A 851 -27.21 -21.19 16.28
CA VAL A 851 -25.89 -20.85 16.81
C VAL A 851 -25.32 -19.59 16.15
N SER A 852 -25.76 -19.25 14.93
CA SER A 852 -25.37 -18.00 14.25
C SER A 852 -26.12 -16.74 14.74
N LYS A 853 -26.97 -16.85 15.76
CA LYS A 853 -27.72 -15.72 16.36
C LYS A 853 -27.00 -15.14 17.58
N PHE A 854 -25.92 -14.41 17.32
CA PHE A 854 -25.10 -13.69 18.32
C PHE A 854 -25.03 -12.18 18.07
N ALA A 855 -25.55 -11.69 16.93
CA ALA A 855 -25.55 -10.30 16.50
C ALA A 855 -26.94 -9.88 15.99
N PRO A 856 -27.24 -8.57 15.88
CA PRO A 856 -28.48 -8.09 15.28
C PRO A 856 -28.62 -8.51 13.82
N GLU A 857 -29.85 -8.62 13.34
CA GLU A 857 -30.12 -8.97 11.95
C GLU A 857 -29.71 -7.81 11.02
N CYS A 858 -28.98 -8.12 9.94
CA CYS A 858 -28.62 -7.15 8.90
C CYS A 858 -29.45 -7.44 7.64
N TYR A 859 -30.30 -6.50 7.24
CA TYR A 859 -31.26 -6.68 6.15
C TYR A 859 -30.75 -6.20 4.80
N LEU A 860 -29.89 -5.18 4.79
CA LEU A 860 -29.32 -4.66 3.56
C LEU A 860 -27.94 -4.05 3.79
N GLN A 861 -27.07 -4.26 2.82
CA GLN A 861 -25.82 -3.52 2.70
C GLN A 861 -25.77 -2.79 1.35
N SER A 862 -25.29 -1.56 1.40
CA SER A 862 -24.85 -0.76 0.27
C SER A 862 -23.34 -0.47 0.37
N GLN A 863 -22.76 0.15 -0.65
CA GLN A 863 -21.43 0.78 -0.54
C GLN A 863 -21.43 1.91 0.50
N SER A 864 -22.59 2.53 0.74
CA SER A 864 -22.76 3.72 1.59
C SER A 864 -23.34 3.44 2.98
N PHE A 865 -23.86 2.25 3.29
CA PHE A 865 -24.44 1.94 4.60
C PHE A 865 -24.67 0.44 4.87
N LEU A 866 -24.88 0.10 6.14
CA LEU A 866 -25.43 -1.17 6.64
C LEU A 866 -26.74 -0.92 7.38
N ALA A 867 -27.78 -1.70 7.10
CA ALA A 867 -29.10 -1.58 7.70
C ALA A 867 -29.43 -2.78 8.60
N PHE A 868 -29.53 -2.51 9.90
CA PHE A 868 -29.78 -3.49 10.96
C PHE A 868 -31.19 -3.39 11.52
N GLU A 869 -31.67 -4.48 12.11
CA GLU A 869 -32.78 -4.42 13.09
C GLU A 869 -32.45 -3.40 14.18
N ASP A 870 -33.42 -2.55 14.54
CA ASP A 870 -33.25 -1.68 15.70
C ASP A 870 -33.41 -2.48 17.00
N ALA A 871 -32.29 -2.97 17.53
CA ALA A 871 -32.26 -3.78 18.75
C ALA A 871 -32.91 -3.09 19.97
N SER A 872 -33.01 -1.76 19.98
CA SER A 872 -33.69 -1.03 21.07
C SER A 872 -35.18 -1.32 21.16
N VAL A 873 -35.81 -1.79 20.07
CA VAL A 873 -37.22 -2.23 20.05
C VAL A 873 -37.45 -3.42 20.97
N ASP A 874 -36.45 -4.30 21.11
CA ASP A 874 -36.48 -5.49 21.97
C ASP A 874 -35.78 -5.29 23.32
N ASN A 875 -35.64 -4.02 23.76
CA ASN A 875 -34.99 -3.61 25.01
C ASN A 875 -33.50 -3.98 25.09
N TYR A 876 -32.80 -4.09 23.95
CA TYR A 876 -31.34 -4.19 23.96
C TYR A 876 -30.69 -2.81 24.06
N GLN A 877 -29.78 -2.64 25.02
CA GLN A 877 -29.04 -1.41 25.25
C GLN A 877 -27.65 -1.73 25.81
N SER A 878 -26.63 -0.95 25.44
CA SER A 878 -25.32 -1.05 26.09
C SER A 878 -25.45 -0.72 27.58
N PRO A 879 -24.71 -1.41 28.47
CA PRO A 879 -24.85 -1.21 29.89
C PRO A 879 -24.30 0.17 30.29
N PRO A 880 -24.87 0.84 31.30
CA PRO A 880 -24.36 2.10 31.83
C PRO A 880 -23.10 1.90 32.70
N LEU A 881 -22.58 0.68 32.79
CA LEU A 881 -21.51 0.26 33.68
C LEU A 881 -20.21 0.04 32.89
N GLU A 882 -19.10 0.56 33.39
CA GLU A 882 -17.76 0.24 32.89
C GLU A 882 -17.20 -1.07 33.48
N ASP A 883 -17.75 -1.53 34.62
CA ASP A 883 -17.46 -2.83 35.23
C ASP A 883 -18.61 -3.79 35.00
N LEU A 884 -18.33 -4.87 34.26
CA LEU A 884 -19.27 -5.96 34.09
C LEU A 884 -19.16 -6.91 35.29
N ASP A 885 -20.28 -7.14 35.97
CA ASP A 885 -20.36 -8.17 36.99
C ASP A 885 -20.38 -9.57 36.37
N TYR A 886 -20.35 -10.58 37.23
CA TYR A 886 -20.39 -11.98 36.80
C TYR A 886 -21.61 -12.33 35.92
N LYS A 887 -22.80 -11.76 36.16
CA LYS A 887 -23.99 -12.06 35.35
C LYS A 887 -23.82 -11.55 33.92
N HIS A 888 -23.32 -10.33 33.77
CA HIS A 888 -23.03 -9.74 32.46
C HIS A 888 -21.97 -10.55 31.71
N LEU A 889 -20.87 -10.90 32.38
CA LEU A 889 -19.78 -11.68 31.79
C LEU A 889 -20.23 -13.08 31.37
N SER A 890 -21.02 -13.78 32.19
CA SER A 890 -21.53 -15.12 31.87
C SER A 890 -22.42 -15.10 30.62
N ILE A 891 -23.28 -14.08 30.48
CA ILE A 891 -24.11 -13.88 29.29
C ILE A 891 -23.25 -13.55 28.06
N ALA A 892 -22.27 -12.66 28.20
CA ALA A 892 -21.36 -12.31 27.11
C ALA A 892 -20.54 -13.53 26.64
N PHE A 893 -19.98 -14.31 27.56
CA PHE A 893 -19.23 -15.53 27.26
C PHE A 893 -20.10 -16.57 26.55
N LYS A 894 -21.38 -16.69 26.94
CA LYS A 894 -22.34 -17.55 26.25
C LYS A 894 -22.59 -17.12 24.80
N GLU A 895 -22.73 -15.82 24.53
CA GLU A 895 -22.92 -15.31 23.16
C GLU A 895 -21.63 -15.35 22.32
N MET A 896 -20.46 -15.14 22.93
CA MET A 896 -19.17 -15.37 22.26
C MET A 896 -18.97 -16.86 21.93
N ALA A 897 -19.39 -17.77 22.81
CA ALA A 897 -19.37 -19.20 22.53
C ALA A 897 -20.20 -19.56 21.29
N LYS A 898 -21.30 -18.85 21.01
CA LYS A 898 -22.07 -19.03 19.77
C LYS A 898 -21.30 -18.58 18.52
N LEU A 899 -20.66 -17.41 18.55
CA LEU A 899 -19.79 -16.93 17.46
C LEU A 899 -18.67 -17.94 17.17
N HIS A 900 -17.97 -18.38 18.21
CA HIS A 900 -16.86 -19.33 18.09
C HIS A 900 -17.32 -20.72 17.62
N SER A 901 -18.45 -21.21 18.14
CA SER A 901 -19.05 -22.47 17.68
C SER A 901 -19.49 -22.40 16.22
N THR A 902 -20.03 -21.25 15.78
CA THR A 902 -20.38 -21.03 14.36
C THR A 902 -19.15 -21.15 13.47
N SER A 903 -18.01 -20.63 13.91
CA SER A 903 -16.73 -20.76 13.19
C SER A 903 -16.32 -22.23 13.05
N LEU A 904 -16.29 -22.97 14.16
CA LEU A 904 -15.89 -24.37 14.19
C LEU A 904 -16.81 -25.25 13.34
N LEU A 905 -18.13 -25.07 13.46
CA LEU A 905 -19.12 -25.83 12.70
C LEU A 905 -19.02 -25.56 11.20
N LEU A 906 -18.82 -24.29 10.81
CA LEU A 906 -18.69 -23.91 9.42
C LEU A 906 -17.43 -24.52 8.80
N GLU A 907 -16.29 -24.40 9.47
CA GLU A 907 -15.03 -24.99 9.00
C GLU A 907 -15.13 -26.52 8.87
N HIS A 908 -15.69 -27.18 9.89
CA HIS A 908 -15.92 -28.63 9.87
C HIS A 908 -16.84 -29.05 8.72
N LYS A 909 -17.95 -28.33 8.51
CA LYS A 909 -18.93 -28.64 7.45
C LYS A 909 -18.36 -28.39 6.06
N LEU A 910 -17.63 -27.30 5.85
CA LEU A 910 -17.00 -26.97 4.57
C LEU A 910 -15.89 -27.95 4.21
N ALA A 911 -15.08 -28.39 5.19
CA ALA A 911 -14.11 -29.45 4.99
C ALA A 911 -14.78 -30.76 4.57
N ALA A 912 -15.88 -31.14 5.23
CA ALA A 912 -16.64 -32.34 4.89
C ALA A 912 -17.29 -32.28 3.49
N LEU A 913 -17.79 -31.11 3.07
CA LEU A 913 -18.41 -30.92 1.76
C LEU A 913 -17.40 -30.85 0.61
N SER A 914 -16.26 -30.21 0.81
CA SER A 914 -15.26 -29.98 -0.24
C SER A 914 -14.23 -31.12 -0.37
N GLY A 915 -14.09 -31.96 0.67
CA GLY A 915 -13.01 -32.96 0.75
C GLY A 915 -11.62 -32.35 0.95
N VAL A 916 -11.51 -31.02 1.12
CA VAL A 916 -10.26 -30.30 1.32
C VAL A 916 -10.31 -29.56 2.66
N LYS A 917 -9.31 -29.79 3.52
CA LYS A 917 -9.19 -29.08 4.79
C LYS A 917 -8.60 -27.69 4.55
N LYS A 918 -9.48 -26.70 4.38
CA LYS A 918 -9.15 -25.27 4.38
C LYS A 918 -9.65 -24.61 5.65
N THR A 919 -8.97 -23.57 6.12
CA THR A 919 -9.36 -22.78 7.29
C THR A 919 -10.20 -21.56 6.90
N LEU A 920 -10.92 -20.97 7.85
CA LEU A 920 -11.81 -19.83 7.56
C LEU A 920 -11.09 -18.59 7.01
N ASP A 921 -9.84 -18.32 7.38
CA ASP A 921 -9.02 -17.26 6.77
C ASP A 921 -8.76 -17.47 5.28
N GLU A 922 -8.80 -18.72 4.78
CA GLU A 922 -8.70 -19.03 3.37
C GLU A 922 -10.04 -18.89 2.63
N TYR A 923 -11.16 -19.14 3.32
CA TYR A 923 -12.51 -18.95 2.76
C TYR A 923 -12.95 -17.47 2.75
N PHE A 924 -12.48 -16.70 3.74
CA PHE A 924 -12.86 -15.31 3.97
C PHE A 924 -11.63 -14.40 4.18
N PRO A 925 -10.69 -14.33 3.21
CA PRO A 925 -9.43 -13.60 3.39
C PRO A 925 -9.63 -12.08 3.60
N GLU A 926 -10.60 -11.48 2.89
CA GLU A 926 -10.91 -10.06 3.04
C GLU A 926 -11.49 -9.74 4.43
N MET A 927 -12.29 -10.65 4.99
CA MET A 927 -12.89 -10.52 6.33
C MET A 927 -11.88 -10.67 7.46
N LEU A 928 -10.79 -11.42 7.25
CA LEU A 928 -9.87 -11.85 8.31
C LEU A 928 -8.45 -11.30 8.13
N THR A 929 -8.28 -10.31 7.25
CA THR A 929 -7.03 -9.56 7.09
C THR A 929 -6.75 -8.73 8.35
N GLU A 930 -5.54 -8.85 8.92
CA GLU A 930 -5.12 -8.09 10.11
C GLU A 930 -4.76 -6.65 9.75
N MET A 931 -5.09 -5.69 10.63
CA MET A 931 -5.10 -4.26 10.32
C MET A 931 -4.18 -3.39 11.20
N PHE A 932 -3.81 -3.81 12.42
CA PHE A 932 -3.14 -2.88 13.35
C PHE A 932 -1.80 -3.37 13.88
N ILE A 933 -1.28 -4.47 13.34
CA ILE A 933 -0.03 -5.09 13.82
C ILE A 933 0.88 -5.41 12.64
N HIS A 934 1.87 -4.54 12.43
CA HIS A 934 3.00 -4.74 11.52
C HIS A 934 4.27 -4.98 12.33
N ASP A 935 5.42 -5.04 11.65
CA ASP A 935 6.71 -5.28 12.30
C ASP A 935 6.96 -4.26 13.43
N SER A 936 7.71 -4.67 14.46
CA SER A 936 7.98 -3.95 15.71
C SER A 936 8.64 -2.57 15.57
N SER A 937 8.96 -2.16 14.35
CA SER A 937 9.58 -0.90 13.94
C SER A 937 8.59 0.14 13.37
N ASP A 938 7.28 -0.15 13.36
CA ASP A 938 6.30 0.81 12.84
C ASP A 938 5.99 1.98 13.82
N ALA A 939 5.56 3.12 13.25
CA ALA A 939 5.30 4.35 14.01
C ALA A 939 4.15 4.19 15.03
N PHE A 940 3.21 3.29 14.75
CA PHE A 940 2.10 2.93 15.65
C PHE A 940 2.62 2.27 16.93
N THR A 941 3.51 1.30 16.78
CA THR A 941 4.18 0.61 17.89
C THR A 941 5.04 1.55 18.69
N ALA A 942 5.79 2.43 18.03
CA ALA A 942 6.59 3.44 18.70
C ALA A 942 5.74 4.38 19.56
N CYS A 943 4.60 4.87 19.04
CA CYS A 943 3.68 5.73 19.78
C CYS A 943 3.02 5.00 20.97
N ASN A 944 2.63 3.74 20.78
CA ASN A 944 2.09 2.91 21.85
C ASN A 944 3.10 2.68 22.99
N LEU A 945 4.39 2.51 22.66
CA LEU A 945 5.46 2.36 23.66
C LEU A 945 5.72 3.67 24.42
N ARG A 946 5.71 4.82 23.73
CA ARG A 946 5.83 6.13 24.37
C ARG A 946 4.62 6.44 25.25
N SER A 947 3.42 6.02 24.85
CA SER A 947 2.21 6.10 25.67
C SER A 947 2.35 5.30 26.98
N MET A 948 2.89 4.07 26.91
CA MET A 948 3.19 3.26 28.11
C MET A 948 4.28 3.88 28.99
N GLN A 949 5.25 4.58 28.40
CA GLN A 949 6.25 5.34 29.17
C GLN A 949 5.58 6.47 29.97
N LYS A 950 4.66 7.22 29.37
CA LYS A 950 3.89 8.25 30.07
C LYS A 950 3.12 7.68 31.26
N GLU A 951 2.55 6.50 31.11
CA GLU A 951 1.89 5.78 32.20
C GLU A 951 2.87 5.35 33.30
N ALA A 952 4.06 4.87 32.92
CA ALA A 952 5.15 4.51 33.84
C ALA A 952 5.63 5.70 34.68
N GLU A 953 5.79 6.86 34.06
CA GLU A 953 6.18 8.12 34.73
C GLU A 953 5.17 8.55 35.81
N ARG A 954 3.90 8.15 35.66
CA ARG A 954 2.82 8.46 36.62
C ARG A 954 2.74 7.46 37.77
N PHE A 955 3.34 6.27 37.64
CA PHE A 955 3.42 5.24 38.69
C PHE A 955 4.87 4.86 39.03
N PRO A 956 5.70 5.81 39.49
CA PRO A 956 7.11 5.57 39.77
C PRO A 956 7.34 4.51 40.86
N GLU A 957 6.35 4.26 41.73
CA GLU A 957 6.43 3.23 42.76
C GLU A 957 6.36 1.80 42.20
N ILE A 958 5.79 1.63 41.00
CA ILE A 958 5.68 0.33 40.31
C ILE A 958 6.98 0.00 39.60
N VAL A 959 7.56 0.97 38.87
CA VAL A 959 8.76 0.79 38.01
C VAL A 959 10.09 1.01 38.73
N LYS A 960 10.08 1.13 40.07
CA LYS A 960 11.26 1.47 40.89
C LYS A 960 12.48 0.54 40.73
N ASP A 961 12.25 -0.71 40.29
CA ASP A 961 13.28 -1.75 40.21
C ASP A 961 13.91 -1.86 38.81
N MET A 962 13.57 -0.95 37.89
CA MET A 962 14.01 -1.00 36.49
C MET A 962 14.12 0.41 35.87
N SER A 963 15.13 0.66 35.04
CA SER A 963 15.22 1.93 34.30
C SER A 963 14.15 2.02 33.20
N MET A 964 13.74 3.23 32.79
CA MET A 964 12.78 3.39 31.68
C MET A 964 13.27 2.78 30.37
N GLU A 965 14.58 2.87 30.10
CA GLU A 965 15.20 2.24 28.93
C GLU A 965 15.10 0.71 28.99
N GLU A 966 15.36 0.12 30.16
CA GLU A 966 15.22 -1.32 30.36
C GLU A 966 13.76 -1.77 30.26
N PHE A 967 12.81 -0.98 30.78
CA PHE A 967 11.38 -1.24 30.67
C PHE A 967 10.91 -1.26 29.21
N GLN A 968 11.29 -0.25 28.42
CA GLN A 968 10.99 -0.20 27.00
C GLN A 968 11.60 -1.38 26.24
N ASN A 969 12.86 -1.72 26.53
CA ASN A 969 13.52 -2.85 25.89
C ASN A 969 12.81 -4.17 26.22
N ARG A 970 12.39 -4.38 27.48
CA ARG A 970 11.66 -5.59 27.89
C ARG A 970 10.26 -5.65 27.28
N ILE A 971 9.52 -4.55 27.19
CA ILE A 971 8.25 -4.54 26.45
C ILE A 971 8.48 -4.92 24.99
N LYS A 972 9.45 -4.29 24.30
CA LYS A 972 9.75 -4.60 22.90
C LYS A 972 10.15 -6.07 22.68
N THR A 973 11.01 -6.61 23.53
CA THR A 973 11.60 -7.93 23.32
C THR A 973 10.74 -9.08 23.84
N HIS A 974 10.10 -8.92 25.01
CA HIS A 974 9.41 -10.01 25.72
C HIS A 974 7.88 -9.95 25.62
N VAL A 975 7.31 -8.75 25.48
CA VAL A 975 5.85 -8.54 25.45
C VAL A 975 5.36 -8.39 24.02
N TYR A 976 6.00 -7.53 23.22
CA TYR A 976 5.59 -7.22 21.84
C TYR A 976 5.75 -8.41 20.89
N SER A 977 6.79 -9.23 21.04
CA SER A 977 6.95 -10.48 20.27
C SER A 977 5.81 -11.48 20.51
N LYS A 978 5.31 -11.56 21.75
CA LYS A 978 4.13 -12.38 22.11
C LYS A 978 2.84 -11.80 21.55
N ILE A 979 2.69 -10.48 21.52
CA ILE A 979 1.56 -9.78 20.89
C ILE A 979 1.53 -10.01 19.38
N TYR A 980 2.66 -9.79 18.71
CA TYR A 980 2.77 -9.97 17.27
C TYR A 980 2.40 -11.39 16.83
N SER A 981 2.78 -12.39 17.63
CA SER A 981 2.40 -13.79 17.37
C SER A 981 0.97 -14.13 17.79
N GLY A 982 0.48 -13.60 18.92
CA GLY A 982 -0.85 -13.88 19.46
C GLY A 982 -2.02 -13.30 18.65
N PHE A 983 -1.78 -12.25 17.87
CA PHE A 983 -2.79 -11.62 17.00
C PHE A 983 -2.83 -12.20 15.58
N ARG A 984 -1.95 -13.15 15.29
CA ARG A 984 -1.98 -13.91 14.04
C ARG A 984 -2.58 -15.29 14.28
N LYS A 985 -3.00 -15.93 13.19
CA LYS A 985 -3.42 -17.33 13.19
C LYS A 985 -2.41 -18.19 13.93
N SER A 986 -2.85 -18.82 15.00
CA SER A 986 -2.03 -19.72 15.79
C SER A 986 -1.79 -21.01 15.01
N LYS A 987 -0.54 -21.47 15.00
CA LYS A 987 -0.18 -22.81 14.50
C LYS A 987 -0.28 -23.88 15.61
N LYS A 988 -0.40 -23.45 16.87
CA LYS A 988 -0.38 -24.30 18.07
C LYS A 988 -1.79 -24.59 18.59
N TYR A 989 -2.69 -23.60 18.52
CA TYR A 989 -4.03 -23.65 19.09
C TYR A 989 -5.10 -23.50 18.02
N VAL A 990 -6.29 -24.02 18.31
CA VAL A 990 -7.46 -23.90 17.44
C VAL A 990 -7.84 -22.44 17.30
N ASN A 991 -8.08 -22.00 16.07
CA ASN A 991 -8.48 -20.63 15.75
C ASN A 991 -9.98 -20.59 15.42
N VAL A 992 -10.61 -19.48 15.79
CA VAL A 992 -12.00 -19.15 15.47
C VAL A 992 -12.06 -17.70 15.01
N ILE A 993 -13.20 -17.28 14.47
CA ILE A 993 -13.45 -15.86 14.22
C ILE A 993 -13.82 -15.22 15.54
N CYS A 994 -12.98 -14.28 15.98
CA CYS A 994 -13.26 -13.39 17.10
C CYS A 994 -13.80 -12.05 16.55
N ASN A 995 -14.67 -11.37 17.30
CA ASN A 995 -15.12 -9.99 17.05
C ASN A 995 -13.93 -9.02 17.00
N GLY A 996 -12.96 -9.17 17.91
CA GLY A 996 -11.68 -8.46 17.86
C GLY A 996 -11.66 -7.03 18.42
N ASP A 997 -12.81 -6.46 18.78
CA ASP A 997 -12.96 -5.18 19.51
C ASP A 997 -14.04 -5.27 20.60
N VAL A 998 -13.87 -6.24 21.51
CA VAL A 998 -14.83 -6.52 22.59
C VAL A 998 -14.59 -5.66 23.82
N TRP A 999 -15.57 -4.82 24.13
CA TRP A 999 -15.68 -4.04 25.36
C TRP A 999 -17.15 -3.70 25.62
N TRP A 1000 -17.48 -3.18 26.81
CA TRP A 1000 -18.87 -3.04 27.27
C TRP A 1000 -19.75 -2.18 26.35
N LYS A 1001 -19.20 -1.20 25.62
CA LYS A 1001 -19.99 -0.41 24.66
C LYS A 1001 -20.37 -1.19 23.40
N ASN A 1002 -19.56 -2.17 23.00
CA ASN A 1002 -19.79 -3.04 21.85
C ASN A 1002 -20.59 -4.31 22.21
N ILE A 1003 -21.23 -4.34 23.39
CA ILE A 1003 -22.14 -5.39 23.83
C ILE A 1003 -23.47 -4.76 24.25
N MET A 1004 -24.54 -5.10 23.54
CA MET A 1004 -25.89 -4.65 23.91
C MET A 1004 -26.59 -5.72 24.73
N PHE A 1005 -26.97 -5.41 25.97
CA PHE A 1005 -27.69 -6.34 26.84
C PHE A 1005 -29.20 -6.13 26.73
N LYS A 1006 -29.95 -7.23 26.75
CA LYS A 1006 -31.39 -7.25 26.98
C LYS A 1006 -31.67 -7.35 28.47
N TRP A 1007 -32.61 -6.53 28.94
CA TRP A 1007 -32.96 -6.41 30.34
C TRP A 1007 -34.36 -6.98 30.60
N ASP A 1008 -34.53 -7.68 31.73
CA ASP A 1008 -35.85 -8.02 32.25
C ASP A 1008 -36.50 -6.82 32.97
N ASP A 1009 -37.75 -6.95 33.40
CA ASP A 1009 -38.49 -5.90 34.11
C ASP A 1009 -37.81 -5.44 35.41
N ASN A 1010 -36.96 -6.29 36.00
CA ASN A 1010 -36.18 -6.01 37.20
C ASN A 1010 -34.79 -5.43 36.90
N LYS A 1011 -34.50 -5.09 35.64
CA LYS A 1011 -33.20 -4.61 35.17
C LYS A 1011 -32.05 -5.61 35.38
N ASN A 1012 -32.33 -6.91 35.31
CA ASN A 1012 -31.28 -7.92 35.19
C ASN A 1012 -30.96 -8.20 33.71
N PRO A 1013 -29.68 -8.38 33.34
CA PRO A 1013 -29.33 -8.82 32.00
C PRO A 1013 -29.79 -10.27 31.79
N ILE A 1014 -30.41 -10.57 30.65
CA ILE A 1014 -30.93 -11.91 30.31
C ILE A 1014 -30.40 -12.46 28.97
N ALA A 1015 -29.92 -11.59 28.08
CA ALA A 1015 -29.30 -11.93 26.81
C ALA A 1015 -28.41 -10.75 26.36
N CYS A 1016 -27.54 -10.96 25.38
CA CYS A 1016 -26.86 -9.86 24.72
C CYS A 1016 -26.70 -10.07 23.21
N TYR A 1017 -26.36 -8.99 22.52
CA TYR A 1017 -25.81 -9.01 21.17
C TYR A 1017 -24.39 -8.48 21.21
N LEU A 1018 -23.53 -9.15 20.44
CA LEU A 1018 -22.23 -8.63 20.05
C LEU A 1018 -22.44 -7.72 18.83
N ILE A 1019 -21.83 -6.54 18.87
CA ILE A 1019 -21.87 -5.56 17.78
C ILE A 1019 -20.46 -5.08 17.44
N ASP A 1020 -20.35 -4.34 16.33
CA ASP A 1020 -19.10 -3.76 15.83
C ASP A 1020 -18.01 -4.81 15.51
N PHE A 1021 -18.12 -5.41 14.33
CA PHE A 1021 -17.23 -6.49 13.87
C PHE A 1021 -16.12 -5.99 12.91
N GLN A 1022 -15.82 -4.70 12.97
CA GLN A 1022 -14.83 -4.03 12.13
C GLN A 1022 -13.41 -4.57 12.30
N MET A 1023 -13.16 -5.22 13.43
CA MET A 1023 -11.85 -5.71 13.86
C MET A 1023 -11.74 -7.24 13.87
N CYS A 1024 -12.67 -7.93 13.19
CA CYS A 1024 -12.71 -9.39 13.17
C CYS A 1024 -11.35 -10.02 12.83
N ARG A 1025 -10.99 -11.08 13.56
CA ARG A 1025 -9.69 -11.76 13.40
C ARG A 1025 -9.81 -13.25 13.62
N TYR A 1026 -8.89 -14.00 13.01
CA TYR A 1026 -8.86 -15.46 13.07
C TYR A 1026 -7.74 -15.95 13.98
N VAL A 1027 -8.07 -16.17 15.25
CA VAL A 1027 -7.15 -16.40 16.37
C VAL A 1027 -7.77 -17.34 17.41
N PRO A 1028 -7.02 -17.83 18.42
CA PRO A 1028 -7.63 -18.63 19.48
C PRO A 1028 -8.65 -17.84 20.31
N PRO A 1029 -9.79 -18.45 20.68
CA PRO A 1029 -10.87 -17.75 21.40
C PRO A 1029 -10.44 -17.21 22.77
N ALA A 1030 -9.43 -17.82 23.39
CA ALA A 1030 -8.90 -17.38 24.67
C ALA A 1030 -8.44 -15.92 24.64
N LEU A 1031 -7.88 -15.43 23.53
CA LEU A 1031 -7.47 -14.02 23.41
C LEU A 1031 -8.66 -13.08 23.65
N GLU A 1032 -9.80 -13.36 23.04
CA GLU A 1032 -10.96 -12.49 23.12
C GLU A 1032 -11.62 -12.50 24.51
N LEU A 1033 -11.73 -13.69 25.12
CA LEU A 1033 -12.26 -13.85 26.48
C LEU A 1033 -11.39 -13.13 27.51
N LEU A 1034 -10.06 -13.21 27.34
CA LEU A 1034 -9.10 -12.51 28.18
C LEU A 1034 -9.17 -10.99 27.98
N VAL A 1035 -9.30 -10.51 26.75
CA VAL A 1035 -9.45 -9.07 26.47
C VAL A 1035 -10.71 -8.51 27.10
N LEU A 1036 -11.86 -9.17 26.92
CA LEU A 1036 -13.12 -8.71 27.50
C LEU A 1036 -13.02 -8.59 29.03
N THR A 1037 -12.46 -9.63 29.67
CA THR A 1037 -12.31 -9.63 31.14
C THR A 1037 -11.26 -8.64 31.62
N GLN A 1038 -10.17 -8.42 30.89
CA GLN A 1038 -9.18 -7.42 31.26
C GLN A 1038 -9.74 -5.99 31.15
N VAL A 1039 -10.42 -5.68 30.04
CA VAL A 1039 -10.93 -4.34 29.75
C VAL A 1039 -12.13 -3.98 30.64
N CYS A 1040 -13.03 -4.94 30.91
CA CYS A 1040 -14.34 -4.68 31.51
C CYS A 1040 -14.47 -5.09 32.99
N THR A 1041 -13.39 -5.45 33.68
CA THR A 1041 -13.45 -5.83 35.11
C THR A 1041 -12.25 -5.31 35.89
N ASN A 1042 -12.37 -5.26 37.21
CA ASN A 1042 -11.24 -5.08 38.13
C ASN A 1042 -10.52 -6.42 38.43
N ILE A 1043 -9.31 -6.33 39.00
CA ILE A 1043 -8.48 -7.51 39.29
C ILE A 1043 -9.18 -8.52 40.22
N GLU A 1044 -9.94 -8.06 41.22
CA GLU A 1044 -10.65 -8.93 42.17
C GLU A 1044 -11.73 -9.78 41.47
N THR A 1045 -12.51 -9.14 40.59
CA THR A 1045 -13.57 -9.79 39.81
C THR A 1045 -12.97 -10.82 38.85
N ARG A 1046 -11.89 -10.44 38.13
CA ARG A 1046 -11.20 -11.32 37.20
C ARG A 1046 -10.59 -12.54 37.92
N GLN A 1047 -9.87 -12.34 39.03
CA GLN A 1047 -9.28 -13.43 39.80
C GLN A 1047 -10.33 -14.38 40.37
N LYS A 1048 -11.47 -13.84 40.82
CA LYS A 1048 -12.54 -14.64 41.41
C LYS A 1048 -13.34 -15.44 40.38
N TYR A 1049 -13.64 -14.86 39.23
CA TYR A 1049 -14.64 -15.44 38.30
C TYR A 1049 -14.07 -15.94 36.97
N LEU A 1050 -12.88 -15.51 36.52
CA LEU A 1050 -12.33 -15.95 35.23
C LEU A 1050 -12.25 -17.47 35.09
N PRO A 1051 -11.74 -18.25 36.07
CA PRO A 1051 -11.70 -19.72 35.95
C PRO A 1051 -13.09 -20.32 35.71
N LYS A 1052 -14.08 -19.86 36.48
CA LYS A 1052 -15.47 -20.29 36.35
C LYS A 1052 -16.07 -19.92 34.99
N LEU A 1053 -15.80 -18.71 34.51
CA LEU A 1053 -16.29 -18.22 33.21
C LEU A 1053 -15.67 -19.02 32.04
N LEU A 1054 -14.40 -19.40 32.13
CA LEU A 1054 -13.74 -20.24 31.12
C LEU A 1054 -14.38 -21.64 31.05
N ASP A 1055 -14.68 -22.25 32.20
CA ASP A 1055 -15.42 -23.51 32.26
C ASP A 1055 -16.82 -23.38 31.66
N GLU A 1056 -17.57 -22.32 32.00
CA GLU A 1056 -18.90 -22.05 31.44
C GLU A 1056 -18.86 -21.86 29.92
N TYR A 1057 -17.90 -21.07 29.42
CA TYR A 1057 -17.69 -20.88 27.98
C TYR A 1057 -17.42 -22.20 27.26
N TYR A 1058 -16.51 -23.03 27.77
CA TYR A 1058 -16.19 -24.31 27.14
C TYR A 1058 -17.42 -25.23 27.09
N ASN A 1059 -18.19 -25.28 28.18
CA ASN A 1059 -19.43 -26.05 28.24
C ASN A 1059 -20.48 -25.54 27.23
N HIS A 1060 -20.57 -24.23 27.01
CA HIS A 1060 -21.43 -23.67 25.96
C HIS A 1060 -20.95 -24.05 24.56
N VAL A 1061 -19.65 -23.99 24.27
CA VAL A 1061 -19.10 -24.46 22.99
C VAL A 1061 -19.39 -25.94 22.78
N LYS A 1062 -19.12 -26.77 23.78
CA LYS A 1062 -19.42 -28.21 23.77
C LYS A 1062 -20.89 -28.47 23.45
N THR A 1063 -21.80 -27.84 24.18
CA THR A 1063 -23.24 -28.00 23.97
C THR A 1063 -23.66 -27.58 22.57
N ASN A 1064 -23.15 -26.43 22.09
CA ASN A 1064 -23.46 -25.93 20.75
C ASN A 1064 -22.96 -26.88 19.66
N LEU A 1065 -21.78 -27.48 19.79
CA LEU A 1065 -21.22 -28.42 18.81
C LEU A 1065 -21.96 -29.77 18.83
N GLU A 1066 -22.27 -30.28 20.02
CA GLU A 1066 -22.98 -31.54 20.21
C GLU A 1066 -24.42 -31.48 19.65
N GLU A 1067 -25.09 -30.31 19.70
CA GLU A 1067 -26.41 -30.12 19.07
C GLU A 1067 -26.39 -30.40 17.55
N TYR A 1068 -25.24 -30.22 16.89
CA TYR A 1068 -25.05 -30.52 15.46
C TYR A 1068 -24.23 -31.79 15.21
N GLY A 1069 -24.03 -32.63 16.23
CA GLY A 1069 -23.35 -33.92 16.12
C GLY A 1069 -21.84 -33.83 15.92
N VAL A 1070 -21.20 -32.73 16.35
CA VAL A 1070 -19.74 -32.57 16.30
C VAL A 1070 -19.15 -32.79 17.69
N ASN A 1071 -18.16 -33.68 17.79
CA ASN A 1071 -17.46 -33.97 19.04
C ASN A 1071 -16.46 -32.85 19.37
N VAL A 1072 -16.67 -32.15 20.50
CA VAL A 1072 -15.80 -31.04 20.91
C VAL A 1072 -14.35 -31.45 21.11
N GLU A 1073 -14.07 -32.67 21.60
CA GLU A 1073 -12.70 -33.12 21.86
C GLU A 1073 -11.90 -33.39 20.58
N GLU A 1074 -12.57 -33.49 19.42
CA GLU A 1074 -11.90 -33.65 18.12
C GLU A 1074 -11.55 -32.32 17.47
N VAL A 1075 -12.33 -31.26 17.75
CA VAL A 1075 -12.21 -29.97 17.05
C VAL A 1075 -11.73 -28.83 17.96
N PHE A 1076 -11.95 -28.92 19.26
CA PHE A 1076 -11.61 -27.89 20.24
C PHE A 1076 -11.34 -28.51 21.64
N PRO A 1077 -10.21 -29.22 21.84
CA PRO A 1077 -9.91 -29.90 23.10
C PRO A 1077 -9.75 -28.94 24.28
N TYR A 1078 -10.28 -29.32 25.47
CA TYR A 1078 -10.23 -28.47 26.68
C TYR A 1078 -8.79 -28.13 27.09
N LYS A 1079 -7.90 -29.12 27.01
CA LYS A 1079 -6.48 -28.96 27.40
C LYS A 1079 -5.79 -27.89 26.56
N ASP A 1080 -6.06 -27.86 25.25
CA ASP A 1080 -5.46 -26.90 24.33
C ASP A 1080 -6.05 -25.51 24.55
N PHE A 1081 -7.36 -25.43 24.80
CA PHE A 1081 -8.05 -24.19 25.16
C PHE A 1081 -7.43 -23.56 26.42
N ILE A 1082 -7.31 -24.30 27.53
CA ILE A 1082 -6.74 -23.76 28.76
C ILE A 1082 -5.26 -23.41 28.59
N SER A 1083 -4.49 -24.22 27.86
CA SER A 1083 -3.08 -23.89 27.56
C SER A 1083 -2.97 -22.57 26.78
N SER A 1084 -3.91 -22.29 25.89
CA SER A 1084 -3.94 -21.01 25.14
C SER A 1084 -4.26 -19.81 26.02
N VAL A 1085 -4.99 -19.98 27.12
CA VAL A 1085 -5.29 -18.90 28.08
C VAL A 1085 -4.00 -18.38 28.73
N ASP A 1086 -3.13 -19.29 29.17
CA ASP A 1086 -1.87 -18.91 29.81
C ASP A 1086 -0.91 -18.24 28.81
N ASP A 1087 -0.81 -18.77 27.59
CA ASP A 1087 0.08 -18.24 26.55
C ASP A 1087 -0.35 -16.85 26.04
N LEU A 1088 -1.67 -16.57 26.01
CA LEU A 1088 -2.23 -15.35 25.43
C LEU A 1088 -2.54 -14.26 26.46
N LYS A 1089 -2.47 -14.55 27.76
CA LYS A 1089 -2.66 -13.56 28.83
C LYS A 1089 -1.82 -12.28 28.66
N PRO A 1090 -0.54 -12.33 28.26
CA PRO A 1090 0.24 -11.11 28.01
C PRO A 1090 -0.35 -10.19 26.94
N CYS A 1091 -0.99 -10.78 25.91
CA CYS A 1091 -1.62 -10.01 24.84
C CYS A 1091 -2.82 -9.21 25.35
N ALA A 1092 -3.66 -9.82 26.19
CA ALA A 1092 -4.84 -9.17 26.75
C ALA A 1092 -4.48 -8.00 27.70
N VAL A 1093 -3.46 -8.20 28.55
CA VAL A 1093 -2.94 -7.13 29.43
C VAL A 1093 -2.46 -5.94 28.61
N TYR A 1094 -1.66 -6.19 27.56
CA TYR A 1094 -1.19 -5.13 26.67
C TYR A 1094 -2.33 -4.38 25.96
N ILE A 1095 -3.32 -5.09 25.42
CA ILE A 1095 -4.48 -4.47 24.76
C ILE A 1095 -5.22 -3.56 25.75
N ALA A 1096 -5.45 -4.04 26.96
CA ALA A 1096 -6.13 -3.26 27.97
C ALA A 1096 -5.36 -1.99 28.30
N THR A 1097 -4.05 -2.06 28.54
CA THR A 1097 -3.22 -0.87 28.78
C THR A 1097 -3.27 0.10 27.58
N GLN A 1098 -3.21 -0.40 26.35
CA GLN A 1098 -3.18 0.44 25.14
C GLN A 1098 -4.51 1.12 24.79
N ASN A 1099 -5.63 0.47 25.08
CA ASN A 1099 -6.95 0.96 24.67
C ASN A 1099 -7.53 1.99 25.66
N ARG A 1100 -6.99 2.12 26.88
CA ARG A 1100 -7.52 3.05 27.89
C ARG A 1100 -7.51 4.50 27.43
N SER A 1101 -6.41 4.98 26.84
CA SER A 1101 -6.39 6.34 26.27
C SER A 1101 -7.44 6.51 25.17
N VAL A 1102 -7.60 5.53 24.30
CA VAL A 1102 -8.57 5.57 23.20
C VAL A 1102 -10.03 5.54 23.69
N ILE A 1103 -10.32 4.83 24.78
CA ILE A 1103 -11.67 4.73 25.37
C ILE A 1103 -12.16 6.09 25.91
N PHE A 1104 -11.27 6.93 26.44
CA PHE A 1104 -11.59 8.20 27.08
C PHE A 1104 -11.23 9.42 26.23
N ILE A 1105 -11.12 9.28 24.91
CA ILE A 1105 -10.84 10.42 24.01
C ILE A 1105 -11.92 11.51 24.18
N PRO A 1106 -11.53 12.79 24.35
CA PRO A 1106 -12.49 13.89 24.40
C PRO A 1106 -13.29 14.00 23.10
N PRO A 1107 -14.60 14.33 23.16
CA PRO A 1107 -15.43 14.44 21.95
C PRO A 1107 -14.84 15.35 20.86
N GLU A 1108 -14.25 16.48 21.22
CA GLU A 1108 -13.61 17.42 20.27
C GLU A 1108 -12.42 16.78 19.53
N ARG A 1109 -11.60 15.97 20.22
CA ARG A 1109 -10.49 15.22 19.62
C ARG A 1109 -11.03 14.12 18.70
N LEU A 1110 -12.09 13.43 19.12
CA LEU A 1110 -12.74 12.41 18.32
C LEU A 1110 -13.34 13.00 17.02
N GLU A 1111 -13.97 14.16 17.09
CA GLU A 1111 -14.47 14.88 15.91
C GLU A 1111 -13.32 15.28 14.98
N LYS A 1112 -12.21 15.77 15.52
CA LYS A 1112 -11.00 16.09 14.74
C LYS A 1112 -10.43 14.85 14.06
N MET A 1113 -10.34 13.72 14.75
CA MET A 1113 -9.94 12.43 14.15
C MET A 1113 -10.90 11.95 13.05
N LYS A 1114 -12.22 12.17 13.22
CA LYS A 1114 -13.23 11.81 12.22
C LYS A 1114 -13.18 12.73 10.98
N SER A 1115 -12.68 13.95 11.15
CA SER A 1115 -12.63 14.98 10.10
C SER A 1115 -11.66 14.63 8.96
N SER A 1116 -10.57 13.93 9.25
CA SER A 1116 -9.61 13.47 8.23
C SER A 1116 -8.76 12.30 8.71
N PRO A 1117 -8.29 11.40 7.82
CA PRO A 1117 -7.42 10.30 8.21
C PRO A 1117 -6.02 10.74 8.55
N GLU A 1118 -5.58 11.90 8.07
CA GLU A 1118 -4.31 12.48 8.50
C GLU A 1118 -4.37 12.77 10.00
N GLU A 1119 -5.48 13.34 10.49
CA GLU A 1119 -5.72 13.55 11.92
C GLU A 1119 -5.86 12.21 12.67
N ALA A 1120 -6.57 11.23 12.11
CA ALA A 1120 -6.67 9.90 12.72
C ALA A 1120 -5.30 9.18 12.78
N MET A 1121 -4.51 9.21 11.71
CA MET A 1121 -3.19 8.59 11.64
C MET A 1121 -2.20 9.33 12.53
N HIS A 1122 -2.20 10.66 12.48
CA HIS A 1122 -1.38 11.51 13.34
C HIS A 1122 -1.67 11.21 14.82
N PHE A 1123 -2.95 11.06 15.17
CA PHE A 1123 -3.33 10.62 16.50
C PHE A 1123 -2.67 9.28 16.86
N TYR A 1124 -2.85 8.25 16.03
CA TYR A 1124 -2.36 6.89 16.33
C TYR A 1124 -0.84 6.71 16.26
N THR A 1125 -0.11 7.55 15.53
CA THR A 1125 1.36 7.42 15.36
C THR A 1125 2.17 8.49 16.09
N VAL A 1126 1.53 9.59 16.52
CA VAL A 1126 2.20 10.74 17.12
C VAL A 1126 1.52 11.22 18.40
N GLU A 1127 0.23 11.61 18.35
CA GLU A 1127 -0.39 12.33 19.47
C GLU A 1127 -0.90 11.47 20.62
N LYS A 1128 -1.13 10.17 20.41
CA LYS A 1128 -1.80 9.28 21.40
C LYS A 1128 -1.14 9.34 22.78
N GLU A 1129 0.18 9.53 22.85
CA GLU A 1129 0.92 9.63 24.11
C GLU A 1129 0.57 10.89 24.93
N TYR A 1130 0.23 12.00 24.27
CA TYR A 1130 -0.15 13.25 24.94
C TYR A 1130 -1.57 13.22 25.46
N LEU A 1131 -2.42 12.31 24.94
CA LEU A 1131 -3.78 12.18 25.43
C LEU A 1131 -3.80 11.82 26.92
N TYR A 1132 -2.83 11.04 27.39
CA TYR A 1132 -2.71 10.74 28.81
C TYR A 1132 -2.58 12.00 29.66
N ASP A 1133 -1.91 13.05 29.20
CA ASP A 1133 -1.80 14.31 29.97
C ASP A 1133 -3.14 15.07 30.03
N GLU A 1134 -3.99 14.94 29.00
CA GLU A 1134 -5.29 15.61 28.89
C GLU A 1134 -6.41 14.91 29.67
N VAL A 1135 -6.46 13.57 29.61
CA VAL A 1135 -7.57 12.78 30.17
C VAL A 1135 -7.23 12.02 31.44
N TRP A 1136 -6.00 12.12 31.96
CA TRP A 1136 -5.56 11.40 33.18
C TRP A 1136 -6.58 11.47 34.32
N ASN A 1137 -7.08 12.68 34.59
CA ASN A 1137 -7.98 12.94 35.73
C ASN A 1137 -9.42 12.46 35.48
N GLN A 1138 -9.77 12.11 34.25
CA GLN A 1138 -11.09 11.59 33.87
C GLN A 1138 -11.12 10.05 33.87
N MET A 1139 -9.95 9.41 33.90
CA MET A 1139 -9.81 7.97 33.82
C MET A 1139 -9.95 7.28 35.19
N PRO A 1140 -10.37 6.00 35.22
CA PRO A 1140 -10.39 5.19 36.43
C PRO A 1140 -8.95 4.80 36.84
N LEU A 1141 -8.25 5.71 37.53
CA LEU A 1141 -6.82 5.58 37.87
C LEU A 1141 -6.45 4.27 38.59
N HIS A 1142 -7.34 3.74 39.43
CA HIS A 1142 -7.11 2.46 40.10
C HIS A 1142 -6.96 1.30 39.11
N ARG A 1143 -7.73 1.29 38.01
CA ARG A 1143 -7.63 0.25 36.97
C ARG A 1143 -6.41 0.39 36.11
N ILE A 1144 -6.10 1.63 35.71
CA ILE A 1144 -4.87 1.93 34.95
C ILE A 1144 -3.68 1.42 35.75
N ARG A 1145 -3.65 1.72 37.06
CA ARG A 1145 -2.62 1.23 37.97
C ARG A 1145 -2.55 -0.31 38.02
N GLU A 1146 -3.69 -0.99 38.12
CA GLU A 1146 -3.75 -2.47 38.12
C GLU A 1146 -3.25 -3.09 36.82
N ASP A 1147 -3.74 -2.62 35.67
CA ASP A 1147 -3.36 -3.10 34.34
C ASP A 1147 -1.87 -2.84 34.07
N PHE A 1148 -1.38 -1.66 34.42
CA PHE A 1148 0.04 -1.30 34.33
C PHE A 1148 0.92 -2.16 35.25
N GLN A 1149 0.45 -2.44 36.47
CA GLN A 1149 1.16 -3.32 37.41
C GLN A 1149 1.30 -4.75 36.85
N GLU A 1150 0.24 -5.29 36.23
CA GLU A 1150 0.30 -6.58 35.55
C GLU A 1150 1.25 -6.56 34.34
N LEU A 1151 1.24 -5.49 33.54
CA LEU A 1151 2.18 -5.31 32.42
C LEU A 1151 3.63 -5.26 32.90
N TYR A 1152 3.88 -4.54 34.00
CA TYR A 1152 5.21 -4.45 34.59
C TYR A 1152 5.68 -5.80 35.12
N TRP A 1153 4.82 -6.58 35.79
CA TRP A 1153 5.15 -7.94 36.20
C TRP A 1153 5.48 -8.86 35.02
N LEU A 1154 4.81 -8.70 33.88
CA LEU A 1154 5.16 -9.44 32.67
C LEU A 1154 6.55 -9.08 32.15
N CYS A 1155 7.01 -7.84 32.34
CA CYS A 1155 8.36 -7.41 31.98
C CYS A 1155 9.43 -7.99 32.93
N LEU A 1156 9.07 -8.26 34.19
CA LEU A 1156 9.94 -8.89 35.18
C LEU A 1156 10.00 -10.43 35.07
N LYS A 1157 9.00 -11.04 34.44
CA LYS A 1157 8.85 -12.49 34.35
C LYS A 1157 9.57 -13.04 33.13
N ASP A 1158 10.90 -13.04 33.19
CA ASP A 1158 11.91 -13.89 32.52
C ASP A 1158 13.27 -13.23 32.84
#